data_AF-A0A9P6WLK1-F1
#
_entry.id   AF-A0A9P6WLK1-F1
#
_cell.length_a   1.000
_cell.length_b   1.000
_cell.length_c   1.000
_cell.angle_alpha   90.00
_cell.angle_beta   90.00
_cell.angle_gamma   90.00
#
_symmetry.space_group_name_H-M   'P 1'
#
loop_
_entity.id
_entity.type
_entity.pdbx_description
1 polymer ?
#
loop_
_entity_poly.entity_id
_entity_poly.type
_entity_poly.pdbx_seq_one_letter_code
_entity_poly.pdbx_strand_id
1 'polypeptide(L)'
;MNFIFNNQDFKRSGHLKEVISRICTNPADYAILIPSTMFLTFNVDKDSGKPLSELCKELDFILSHIIRLDVSKELRIRTHKEFTTLNNKTVTIKADKITSIKNFKYPVSVDIINQELIRGFADYIPIGTCFHVVYITGCMFGNYKFMGNMKNMLITSEDNFTELNKNKKKSLLLRNESKILKTIKPFESMIVECPKLVELAEKFRIMFSETNFKKCKDMNSLETSFNDIMKRGSAMLNSMDQDIFNTLLQKYATDELRESIYNYLEMNIYDKYWSKFIKLSIDEDDKRMYIAYEKLKWLSITEIGLHDDIIGDVEILSKYIKKVITAIADDMDADTLVLLLIFVICLSKVSNLNNHLKYIRKYSYSIKNIEEGILGYALSTLEIAIKYFHTGNQLQDLISKSLQNEVLWRLIGAVSSDFSTTSNKDDDERTFKELEKLLAPLNMPNKIIPLDSFVKSRTLEGDSCLMYALKQNNRQLMDVLLQFEYIFTLDDILEDQNINGSNLLAAALSFEHSIATSFAKIISYATEDEIYKYINHSGNNGRAVSHLFYSSYLLIHDFGMCINWVKRDNFGNTPFMVYVRCYDHPNYNELMALTIPTVKQWYINENKLFSFRDHLDSKGNTILHMIRDSITLDLFLKTFKGLELNYLNDSNQSAVSLAVRYNRIDNVEILIKDPRFCLSVVDPVMYMSPLDYVKLERWEEDINRNIAKMLEIQFIWTEYGENLDIACVRARFEPDNGLCCYFRVVNKLGKSDIILVPIASIIKAFKLMKKENVCIPFDFNFPDLWFPKYLNVTMKGNISSSNKIKINALINSINLLIQALYMNGTLEHTNTLQNYLLTPQEPCKIEVQHLDERGSLKNIFAKFSKYRKNILLDKLKFKRMIIKPEDIIAYDAFLEYTMSELGFYSTLYSKLYRTFTLSNEEAKDLDKLRTDVPWIVQDIIKFRECRIEDSSDIFLDKIRLLYASVNELIKVSNDMKSSKLRRWRKLTKDLKGIRSELDRIAGSGVDGSLSPSPYAGPVGDSGSVKAGRKDILAKVFKQIDILTGVSDDDNSCEEFRLDVLKSMFKGKYDDITKNDNDDMDFSTKEGIEKTLEELIDLNDTGIGSWFVEKRRVTYVKRLLETFLKFRIDLVELNLELRRDYENLAVFVSKFYQFRILIIKNAYKNYSTGKIGELKRELNSWELSLREYRNNENSLEK
;
A
#
# COMPACT_ATOMS: atom_id res chain seq x y z
N MET A 1 40.48 -51.96 37.91
CA MET A 1 40.35 -50.55 37.47
C MET A 1 39.01 -49.94 37.88
N ASN A 2 37.87 -50.40 37.33
CA ASN A 2 36.54 -49.86 37.64
C ASN A 2 36.21 -49.84 39.14
N PHE A 3 36.55 -50.89 39.89
CA PHE A 3 36.25 -50.93 41.33
C PHE A 3 37.08 -49.93 42.19
N ILE A 4 38.22 -49.45 41.68
CA ILE A 4 39.09 -48.46 42.36
C ILE A 4 38.78 -47.04 41.87
N PHE A 5 38.55 -46.85 40.57
CA PHE A 5 38.44 -45.54 39.92
C PHE A 5 37.04 -45.17 39.44
N ASN A 6 36.05 -46.05 39.58
CA ASN A 6 34.66 -45.83 39.13
C ASN A 6 33.65 -46.54 40.06
N ASN A 7 33.81 -46.37 41.38
CA ASN A 7 32.97 -47.03 42.38
C ASN A 7 31.90 -46.07 42.93
N GLN A 8 30.64 -46.29 42.55
CA GLN A 8 29.50 -45.44 42.95
C GLN A 8 29.16 -45.54 44.45
N ASP A 9 29.53 -46.64 45.11
CA ASP A 9 29.27 -46.92 46.53
C ASP A 9 30.45 -46.54 47.47
N PHE A 10 31.40 -45.72 46.99
CA PHE A 10 32.62 -45.34 47.73
C PHE A 10 32.37 -44.87 49.18
N LYS A 11 31.20 -44.27 49.48
CA LYS A 11 30.84 -43.80 50.83
C LYS A 11 30.56 -44.93 51.85
N ARG A 12 30.33 -46.17 51.43
CA ARG A 12 29.90 -47.30 52.31
C ARG A 12 31.04 -48.25 52.73
N SER A 13 32.18 -48.27 52.04
CA SER A 13 33.30 -49.19 52.32
C SER A 13 34.46 -48.52 53.06
N GLY A 14 34.46 -48.63 54.40
CA GLY A 14 35.45 -47.96 55.27
C GLY A 14 36.90 -48.35 54.98
N HIS A 15 37.16 -49.63 54.71
CA HIS A 15 38.51 -50.14 54.48
C HIS A 15 39.07 -49.80 53.07
N LEU A 16 38.23 -49.71 52.04
CA LEU A 16 38.68 -49.30 50.69
C LEU A 16 39.04 -47.81 50.64
N LYS A 17 38.31 -46.97 51.39
CA LYS A 17 38.59 -45.54 51.53
C LYS A 17 39.96 -45.28 52.13
N GLU A 18 40.38 -46.07 53.13
CA GLU A 18 41.71 -45.97 53.74
C GLU A 18 42.83 -46.34 52.76
N VAL A 19 42.63 -47.39 51.96
CA VAL A 19 43.58 -47.81 50.92
C VAL A 19 43.71 -46.76 49.82
N ILE A 20 42.59 -46.23 49.31
CA ILE A 20 42.58 -45.20 48.26
C ILE A 20 43.20 -43.89 48.78
N SER A 21 42.88 -43.48 50.00
CA SER A 21 43.52 -42.32 50.63
C SER A 21 45.04 -42.50 50.71
N ARG A 22 45.50 -43.69 51.11
CA ARG A 22 46.93 -44.00 51.26
C ARG A 22 47.70 -43.98 49.94
N ILE A 23 47.11 -44.48 48.85
CA ILE A 23 47.74 -44.42 47.51
C ILE A 23 47.64 -43.03 46.89
N CYS A 24 46.63 -42.22 47.23
CA CYS A 24 46.50 -40.85 46.74
C CYS A 24 47.44 -39.86 47.44
N THR A 25 47.83 -40.11 48.70
CA THR A 25 48.78 -39.22 49.42
C THR A 25 50.17 -39.24 48.76
N ASN A 26 50.69 -40.42 48.42
CA ASN A 26 51.96 -40.59 47.72
C ASN A 26 51.79 -41.57 46.53
N PRO A 27 51.21 -41.13 45.40
CA PRO A 27 50.90 -42.02 44.28
C PRO A 27 52.14 -42.57 43.56
N ALA A 28 53.29 -41.90 43.71
CA ALA A 28 54.58 -42.35 43.19
C ALA A 28 55.21 -43.50 44.01
N ASP A 29 54.70 -43.81 45.20
CA ASP A 29 55.23 -44.89 46.06
C ASP A 29 54.57 -46.26 45.78
N TYR A 30 53.64 -46.32 44.82
CA TYR A 30 52.85 -47.52 44.53
C TYR A 30 52.67 -47.76 43.03
N ALA A 31 52.61 -49.04 42.65
CA ALA A 31 52.13 -49.47 41.34
C ALA A 31 50.94 -50.41 41.48
N ILE A 32 49.94 -50.23 40.61
CA ILE A 32 48.71 -51.02 40.60
C ILE A 32 48.82 -52.06 39.48
N LEU A 33 48.81 -53.33 39.87
CA LEU A 33 48.78 -54.46 38.96
C LEU A 33 47.35 -54.72 38.49
N ILE A 34 47.11 -54.69 37.18
CA ILE A 34 45.78 -54.91 36.60
C ILE A 34 45.80 -56.21 35.78
N PRO A 35 45.13 -57.27 36.25
CA PRO A 35 44.90 -58.47 35.44
C PRO A 35 44.09 -58.17 34.18
N SER A 36 44.41 -58.86 33.08
CA SER A 36 43.63 -58.78 31.84
C SER A 36 42.15 -59.09 32.07
N THR A 37 41.26 -58.31 31.46
CA THR A 37 39.81 -58.50 31.54
C THR A 37 39.42 -59.91 31.07
N MET A 38 40.04 -60.42 30.01
CA MET A 38 39.81 -61.80 29.54
C MET A 38 40.14 -62.82 30.64
N PHE A 39 41.22 -62.60 31.38
CA PHE A 39 41.64 -63.50 32.44
C PHE A 39 40.67 -63.49 33.64
N LEU A 40 40.16 -62.32 34.04
CA LEU A 40 39.19 -62.21 35.14
C LEU A 40 37.81 -62.77 34.77
N THR A 41 37.42 -62.70 33.50
CA THR A 41 36.12 -63.16 33.01
C THR A 41 36.06 -64.68 32.84
N PHE A 42 37.15 -65.31 32.38
CA PHE A 42 37.14 -66.72 31.98
C PHE A 42 37.75 -67.70 32.99
N ASN A 43 38.11 -67.23 34.19
CA ASN A 43 38.72 -68.07 35.22
C ASN A 43 37.97 -68.00 36.56
N VAL A 44 37.91 -69.14 37.24
CA VAL A 44 37.36 -69.29 38.60
C VAL A 44 38.46 -69.74 39.56
N ASP A 45 38.37 -69.33 40.82
CA ASP A 45 39.27 -69.80 41.88
C ASP A 45 38.89 -71.21 42.32
N LYS A 46 39.86 -72.13 42.37
CA LYS A 46 39.66 -73.55 42.70
C LYS A 46 39.35 -73.78 44.17
N ASP A 47 39.82 -72.91 45.06
CA ASP A 47 39.64 -73.08 46.50
C ASP A 47 38.26 -72.61 46.96
N SER A 48 37.80 -71.47 46.43
CA SER A 48 36.50 -70.87 46.79
C SER A 48 35.37 -71.19 45.82
N GLY A 49 35.68 -71.67 44.62
CA GLY A 49 34.71 -71.91 43.54
C GLY A 49 34.12 -70.64 42.92
N LYS A 50 34.52 -69.45 43.38
CA LYS A 50 33.99 -68.16 42.91
C LYS A 50 34.65 -67.67 41.61
N PRO A 51 33.94 -66.96 40.73
CA PRO A 51 34.54 -66.25 39.60
C PRO A 51 35.57 -65.20 40.05
N LEU A 52 36.68 -65.07 39.31
CA LEU A 52 37.69 -64.04 39.62
C LEU A 52 37.14 -62.62 39.46
N SER A 53 36.09 -62.43 38.65
CA SER A 53 35.34 -61.16 38.53
C SER A 53 34.57 -60.76 39.79
N GLU A 54 34.27 -61.70 40.69
CA GLU A 54 33.68 -61.43 42.00
C GLU A 54 34.75 -61.26 43.08
N LEU A 55 35.78 -62.11 43.07
CA LEU A 55 36.92 -62.04 44.00
C LEU A 55 37.71 -60.74 43.87
N CYS A 56 37.74 -60.11 42.70
CA CYS A 56 38.45 -58.85 42.50
C CYS A 56 37.86 -57.64 43.25
N LYS A 57 36.67 -57.81 43.86
CA LYS A 57 36.02 -56.83 44.74
C LYS A 57 36.40 -57.02 46.22
N GLU A 58 37.04 -58.14 46.58
CA GLU A 58 37.47 -58.43 47.95
C GLU A 58 38.79 -57.69 48.29
N LEU A 59 38.93 -57.27 49.55
CA LEU A 59 40.04 -56.39 49.96
C LEU A 59 41.42 -57.09 49.85
N ASP A 60 41.53 -58.37 50.23
CA ASP A 60 42.82 -59.07 50.16
C ASP A 60 43.29 -59.28 48.70
N PHE A 61 42.36 -59.39 47.76
CA PHE A 61 42.66 -59.39 46.33
C PHE A 61 43.27 -58.06 45.92
N ILE A 62 42.63 -56.95 46.26
CA ILE A 62 43.10 -55.60 45.91
C ILE A 62 44.48 -55.32 46.51
N LEU A 63 44.68 -55.63 47.80
CA LEU A 63 45.95 -55.40 48.48
C LEU A 63 47.11 -56.24 47.91
N SER A 64 46.83 -57.45 47.42
CA SER A 64 47.83 -58.31 46.76
C SER A 64 48.22 -57.81 45.36
N HIS A 65 47.43 -56.89 44.77
CA HIS A 65 47.66 -56.32 43.44
C HIS A 65 48.18 -54.86 43.49
N ILE A 66 48.54 -54.36 44.67
CA ILE A 66 49.22 -53.06 44.80
C ILE A 66 50.59 -53.29 45.43
N ILE A 67 51.64 -52.91 44.71
CA ILE A 67 53.04 -53.09 45.11
C ILE A 67 53.64 -51.76 45.55
N ARG A 68 54.43 -51.77 46.62
CA ARG A 68 55.18 -50.60 47.11
C ARG A 68 56.50 -50.45 46.35
N LEU A 69 56.70 -49.32 45.68
CA LEU A 69 57.92 -48.98 44.96
C LEU A 69 58.00 -47.48 44.63
N ASP A 70 59.21 -46.92 44.52
CA ASP A 70 59.45 -45.52 44.16
C ASP A 70 59.49 -45.34 42.62
N VAL A 71 58.34 -44.98 42.03
CA VAL A 71 58.12 -44.80 40.58
C VAL A 71 59.00 -43.66 40.01
N SER A 72 59.36 -42.68 40.84
CA SER A 72 60.19 -41.54 40.46
C SER A 72 61.61 -41.93 40.03
N LYS A 73 62.13 -43.06 40.51
CA LYS A 73 63.49 -43.54 40.19
C LYS A 73 63.52 -44.56 39.04
N GLU A 74 62.44 -45.30 38.79
CA GLU A 74 62.37 -46.33 37.74
C GLU A 74 60.97 -46.31 37.07
N LEU A 75 60.81 -45.56 35.96
CA LEU A 75 59.55 -45.42 35.20
C LEU A 75 59.07 -46.72 34.50
N ARG A 76 59.94 -47.73 34.37
CA ARG A 76 59.64 -49.06 33.83
C ARG A 76 60.21 -50.12 34.77
N ILE A 77 59.34 -50.89 35.41
CA ILE A 77 59.73 -51.87 36.42
C ILE A 77 60.18 -53.15 35.70
N ARG A 78 61.50 -53.34 35.52
CA ARG A 78 62.11 -54.51 34.85
C ARG A 78 63.34 -55.11 35.59
N THR A 79 63.72 -54.55 36.74
CA THR A 79 64.97 -54.88 37.47
C THR A 79 64.78 -56.07 38.42
N HIS A 80 65.83 -56.91 38.60
CA HIS A 80 65.84 -58.05 39.55
C HIS A 80 65.80 -57.57 41.00
N LYS A 81 64.61 -57.21 41.50
CA LYS A 81 64.38 -56.77 42.87
C LYS A 81 63.14 -57.45 43.47
N GLU A 82 63.21 -57.66 44.77
CA GLU A 82 62.07 -58.12 45.58
C GLU A 82 61.25 -56.90 46.03
N PHE A 83 59.94 -56.97 45.84
CA PHE A 83 58.99 -55.94 46.24
C PHE A 83 57.97 -56.49 47.23
N THR A 84 57.39 -55.60 48.03
CA THR A 84 56.33 -55.94 48.99
C THR A 84 55.00 -55.37 48.52
N THR A 85 53.97 -56.21 48.56
CA THR A 85 52.58 -55.81 48.34
C THR A 85 52.01 -55.12 49.57
N LEU A 86 50.85 -54.46 49.42
CA LEU A 86 50.22 -53.68 50.48
C LEU A 86 49.73 -54.53 51.67
N ASN A 87 49.54 -55.86 51.48
CA ASN A 87 49.28 -56.85 52.54
C ASN A 87 50.54 -57.63 52.99
N ASN A 88 51.75 -57.09 52.77
CA ASN A 88 53.03 -57.64 53.22
C ASN A 88 53.41 -59.02 52.61
N LYS A 89 52.87 -59.39 51.44
CA LYS A 89 53.35 -60.53 50.65
C LYS A 89 54.48 -60.10 49.72
N THR A 90 55.44 -60.98 49.43
CA THR A 90 56.63 -60.63 48.60
C THR A 90 56.55 -61.17 47.18
N VAL A 91 56.90 -60.31 46.21
CA VAL A 91 56.95 -60.62 44.78
C VAL A 91 58.29 -60.21 44.20
N THR A 92 58.82 -60.99 43.28
CA THR A 92 60.06 -60.65 42.56
C THR A 92 59.74 -60.39 41.11
N ILE A 93 60.32 -59.32 40.58
CA ILE A 93 60.16 -58.95 39.18
C ILE A 93 61.48 -59.25 38.48
N LYS A 94 61.42 -60.05 37.41
CA LYS A 94 62.57 -60.51 36.63
C LYS A 94 62.24 -60.30 35.16
N ALA A 95 62.87 -59.29 34.55
CA ALA A 95 62.52 -58.80 33.21
C ALA A 95 61.03 -58.42 33.15
N ASP A 96 60.25 -59.03 32.26
CA ASP A 96 58.82 -58.80 32.12
C ASP A 96 57.97 -59.81 32.92
N LYS A 97 58.56 -60.58 33.85
CA LYS A 97 57.85 -61.60 34.64
C LYS A 97 57.80 -61.28 36.12
N ILE A 98 56.63 -61.39 36.73
CA ILE A 98 56.38 -61.25 38.17
C ILE A 98 56.16 -62.63 38.77
N THR A 99 56.93 -62.99 39.80
CA THR A 99 56.84 -64.28 40.51
C THR A 99 56.63 -64.07 42.00
N SER A 100 55.68 -64.79 42.61
CA SER A 100 55.46 -64.75 44.07
C SER A 100 56.54 -65.52 44.84
N ILE A 101 56.98 -65.02 46.00
CA ILE A 101 57.91 -65.74 46.90
C ILE A 101 57.27 -66.11 48.25
N LYS A 102 57.21 -65.19 49.23
CA LYS A 102 56.79 -65.49 50.62
C LYS A 102 55.36 -65.02 50.87
N ASN A 103 54.63 -65.79 51.68
CA ASN A 103 53.26 -65.50 52.15
C ASN A 103 52.14 -65.51 51.08
N PHE A 104 52.41 -66.03 49.89
CA PHE A 104 51.36 -66.44 48.95
C PHE A 104 51.01 -67.91 49.18
N LYS A 105 49.71 -68.25 49.15
CA LYS A 105 49.21 -69.61 49.38
C LYS A 105 49.66 -70.60 48.28
N TYR A 106 49.88 -70.08 47.06
CA TYR A 106 50.35 -70.85 45.90
C TYR A 106 51.42 -70.06 45.15
N PRO A 107 52.38 -70.73 44.48
CA PRO A 107 53.32 -70.05 43.59
C PRO A 107 52.60 -69.55 42.33
N VAL A 108 52.68 -68.25 42.07
CA VAL A 108 52.09 -67.57 40.91
C VAL A 108 53.18 -66.90 40.08
N SER A 109 53.08 -67.03 38.76
CA SER A 109 53.98 -66.39 37.80
C SER A 109 53.17 -65.78 36.65
N VAL A 110 53.28 -64.47 36.45
CA VAL A 110 52.55 -63.70 35.43
C VAL A 110 53.49 -62.80 34.65
N ASP A 111 53.18 -62.57 33.38
CA ASP A 111 53.93 -61.66 32.51
C ASP A 111 53.28 -60.26 32.47
N ILE A 112 54.12 -59.23 32.38
CA ILE A 112 53.74 -57.83 32.20
C ILE A 112 53.46 -57.57 30.72
N ILE A 113 52.25 -57.11 30.42
CA ILE A 113 51.78 -56.78 29.07
C ILE A 113 52.13 -55.34 28.70
N ASN A 114 51.82 -54.40 29.60
CA ASN A 114 52.01 -52.97 29.36
C ASN A 114 52.14 -52.19 30.68
N GLN A 115 52.76 -51.01 30.66
CA GLN A 115 52.89 -50.10 31.81
C GLN A 115 52.59 -48.68 31.37
N GLU A 116 51.70 -47.97 32.07
CA GLU A 116 51.33 -46.59 31.75
C GLU A 116 50.97 -45.77 33.00
N LEU A 117 51.03 -44.44 32.85
CA LEU A 117 50.57 -43.49 33.87
C LEU A 117 49.17 -43.00 33.50
N ILE A 118 48.22 -43.19 34.41
CA ILE A 118 46.81 -42.84 34.18
C ILE A 118 46.39 -41.73 35.14
N ARG A 119 45.69 -40.73 34.62
CA ARG A 119 45.13 -39.64 35.43
C ARG A 119 43.87 -40.11 36.16
N GLY A 120 43.75 -39.78 37.44
CA GLY A 120 42.53 -40.02 38.20
C GLY A 120 41.36 -39.24 37.58
N PHE A 121 40.27 -39.95 37.28
CA PHE A 121 39.06 -39.39 36.65
C PHE A 121 37.81 -39.48 37.55
N ALA A 122 37.93 -40.02 38.76
CA ALA A 122 36.85 -40.10 39.72
C ALA A 122 36.79 -38.85 40.62
N ASP A 123 35.57 -38.41 40.94
CA ASP A 123 35.29 -37.20 41.74
C ASP A 123 35.94 -37.17 43.13
N TYR A 124 36.27 -38.35 43.69
CA TYR A 124 36.91 -38.49 45.01
C TYR A 124 38.45 -38.52 44.94
N ILE A 125 39.05 -38.32 43.76
CA ILE A 125 40.50 -38.28 43.57
C ILE A 125 40.97 -36.83 43.40
N PRO A 126 41.99 -36.37 44.14
CA PRO A 126 42.51 -35.02 44.00
C PRO A 126 42.95 -34.69 42.56
N ILE A 127 42.65 -33.47 42.12
CA ILE A 127 42.92 -32.96 40.77
C ILE A 127 44.40 -33.11 40.43
N GLY A 128 44.70 -33.79 39.31
CA GLY A 128 46.07 -33.94 38.80
C GLY A 128 46.83 -35.17 39.31
N THR A 129 46.22 -36.03 40.14
CA THR A 129 46.83 -37.28 40.61
C THR A 129 47.03 -38.28 39.44
N CYS A 130 48.25 -38.80 39.27
CA CYS A 130 48.60 -39.81 38.27
C CYS A 130 49.00 -41.12 38.96
N PHE A 131 48.47 -42.25 38.51
CA PHE A 131 48.78 -43.58 39.05
C PHE A 131 49.59 -44.41 38.05
N HIS A 132 50.62 -45.11 38.53
CA HIS A 132 51.37 -46.08 37.72
C HIS A 132 50.62 -47.40 37.64
N VAL A 133 50.21 -47.78 36.44
CA VAL A 133 49.38 -48.96 36.17
C VAL A 133 50.17 -49.95 35.33
N VAL A 134 50.24 -51.19 35.82
CA VAL A 134 50.95 -52.29 35.18
C VAL A 134 49.95 -53.37 34.81
N TYR A 135 49.72 -53.56 33.52
CA TYR A 135 48.84 -54.60 33.00
C TYR A 135 49.56 -55.94 33.00
N ILE A 136 48.95 -56.95 33.60
CA ILE A 136 49.51 -58.30 33.74
C ILE A 136 48.59 -59.35 33.11
N THR A 137 49.20 -60.43 32.62
CA THR A 137 48.51 -61.53 31.91
C THR A 137 47.57 -62.35 32.78
N GLY A 138 47.82 -62.43 34.09
CA GLY A 138 47.01 -63.18 35.06
C GLY A 138 46.78 -62.42 36.36
N CYS A 139 46.23 -63.08 37.38
CA CYS A 139 46.07 -62.50 38.72
C CYS A 139 47.13 -63.03 39.70
N MET A 140 47.52 -62.19 40.67
CA MET A 140 48.46 -62.54 41.75
C MET A 140 47.79 -63.27 42.92
N PHE A 141 46.53 -63.68 42.77
CA PHE A 141 45.67 -64.15 43.86
C PHE A 141 44.92 -65.44 43.48
N GLY A 142 44.90 -66.44 44.37
CA GLY A 142 44.14 -67.68 44.20
C GLY A 142 44.80 -68.74 43.30
N ASN A 143 44.20 -69.93 43.22
CA ASN A 143 44.59 -71.01 42.32
C ASN A 143 43.50 -71.18 41.26
N TYR A 144 43.75 -70.79 40.01
CA TYR A 144 42.68 -70.63 39.03
C TYR A 144 42.50 -71.83 38.08
N LYS A 145 41.28 -72.00 37.58
CA LYS A 145 40.91 -72.95 36.50
C LYS A 145 40.18 -72.20 35.37
N PHE A 146 40.54 -72.51 34.13
CA PHE A 146 39.90 -71.96 32.92
C PHE A 146 38.51 -72.57 32.68
N MET A 147 37.54 -71.71 32.40
CA MET A 147 36.19 -72.07 31.94
C MET A 147 36.23 -72.21 30.41
N GLY A 148 36.19 -73.44 29.90
CA GLY A 148 36.33 -73.73 28.48
C GLY A 148 35.17 -73.22 27.63
N ASN A 149 35.43 -72.25 26.74
CA ASN A 149 34.96 -72.20 25.35
C ASN A 149 35.43 -70.88 24.67
N MET A 150 36.43 -70.99 23.79
CA MET A 150 37.00 -69.86 23.01
C MET A 150 36.87 -70.16 21.50
N LYS A 151 35.64 -70.33 21.01
CA LYS A 151 35.35 -70.44 19.57
C LYS A 151 34.13 -69.58 19.24
N ASN A 152 34.38 -68.49 18.50
CA ASN A 152 33.47 -67.68 17.65
C ASN A 152 33.77 -66.18 17.80
N MET A 153 34.87 -65.70 17.23
CA MET A 153 35.08 -64.24 17.09
C MET A 153 35.82 -63.82 15.82
N LEU A 154 35.92 -64.69 14.82
CA LEU A 154 36.41 -64.37 13.49
C LEU A 154 35.51 -65.12 12.48
N ILE A 155 34.96 -64.39 11.51
CA ILE A 155 33.96 -64.77 10.49
C ILE A 155 32.51 -64.50 10.92
N THR A 156 32.00 -63.31 10.56
CA THR A 156 30.67 -63.03 9.96
C THR A 156 30.55 -61.51 9.78
N SER A 157 30.91 -61.02 8.60
CA SER A 157 30.83 -59.59 8.23
C SER A 157 29.58 -59.23 7.41
N GLU A 158 28.59 -60.12 7.28
CA GLU A 158 27.38 -59.82 6.50
C GLU A 158 26.05 -59.93 7.28
N ASP A 159 25.98 -60.63 8.42
CA ASP A 159 24.69 -60.85 9.10
C ASP A 159 24.40 -59.95 10.32
N ASN A 160 25.33 -59.10 10.78
CA ASN A 160 25.11 -58.24 11.95
C ASN A 160 24.60 -56.81 11.64
N PHE A 161 24.39 -56.46 10.36
CA PHE A 161 23.91 -55.12 9.99
C PHE A 161 22.39 -54.94 10.16
N THR A 162 21.61 -56.03 10.23
CA THR A 162 20.14 -55.96 10.34
C THR A 162 19.62 -55.92 11.79
N GLU A 163 20.34 -56.47 12.77
CA GLU A 163 19.93 -56.40 14.19
C GLU A 163 20.40 -55.14 14.93
N LEU A 164 21.53 -54.53 14.53
CA LEU A 164 22.00 -53.28 15.14
C LEU A 164 21.11 -52.07 14.75
N ASN A 165 20.51 -52.10 13.56
CA ASN A 165 19.61 -51.05 13.06
C ASN A 165 18.19 -51.12 13.65
N LYS A 166 17.70 -52.30 14.04
CA LYS A 166 16.39 -52.41 14.72
C LYS A 166 16.42 -51.90 16.16
N ASN A 167 17.55 -52.07 16.86
CA ASN A 167 17.68 -51.60 18.24
C ASN A 167 18.09 -50.12 18.36
N LYS A 168 18.76 -49.53 17.35
CA LYS A 168 19.00 -48.08 17.30
C LYS A 168 17.78 -47.26 16.83
N LYS A 169 16.93 -47.80 15.94
CA LYS A 169 15.66 -47.14 15.54
C LYS A 169 14.67 -47.00 16.71
N LYS A 170 14.68 -47.92 17.68
CA LYS A 170 13.82 -47.83 18.87
C LYS A 170 14.31 -46.82 19.92
N SER A 171 15.62 -46.54 19.99
CA SER A 171 16.16 -45.53 20.90
C SER A 171 16.11 -44.10 20.36
N LEU A 172 16.02 -43.92 19.03
CA LEU A 172 15.86 -42.60 18.39
C LEU A 172 14.42 -42.07 18.47
N LEU A 173 13.42 -42.95 18.65
CA LEU A 173 12.00 -42.58 18.78
C LEU A 173 11.59 -42.10 20.20
N LEU A 174 12.55 -41.91 21.11
CA LEU A 174 12.31 -41.44 22.48
C LEU A 174 13.26 -40.32 22.88
N ARG A 175 13.25 -39.23 22.10
CA ARG A 175 13.43 -37.84 22.56
C ARG A 175 13.33 -36.88 21.38
N ASN A 176 12.10 -36.54 21.01
CA ASN A 176 11.80 -35.20 20.50
C ASN A 176 11.99 -34.21 21.65
N GLU A 177 13.23 -33.93 21.99
CA GLU A 177 13.60 -32.61 22.48
C GLU A 177 14.39 -31.96 21.36
N SER A 178 13.72 -31.04 20.67
CA SER A 178 14.31 -29.89 20.00
C SER A 178 15.14 -29.07 21.01
N LYS A 179 16.22 -29.63 21.53
CA LYS A 179 17.37 -28.87 21.97
C LYS A 179 18.20 -28.67 20.72
N ILE A 180 17.95 -27.53 20.08
CA ILE A 180 18.91 -26.77 19.28
C ILE A 180 20.32 -27.23 19.67
N LEU A 181 21.13 -27.69 18.69
CA LEU A 181 22.58 -27.89 18.89
C LEU A 181 23.03 -26.79 19.86
N LYS A 182 23.39 -27.12 21.10
CA LYS A 182 23.75 -26.09 22.08
C LYS A 182 24.91 -25.30 21.46
N THR A 183 24.62 -24.14 20.89
CA THR A 183 25.62 -23.33 20.21
C THR A 183 26.48 -22.75 21.30
N ILE A 184 27.67 -23.31 21.46
CA ILE A 184 28.64 -22.89 22.45
C ILE A 184 29.03 -21.47 22.11
N LYS A 185 28.88 -20.58 23.08
CA LYS A 185 29.14 -19.17 22.86
C LYS A 185 30.64 -18.95 22.58
N PRO A 186 31.02 -18.26 21.51
CA PRO A 186 32.42 -17.98 21.22
C PRO A 186 33.09 -17.17 22.34
N PHE A 187 34.37 -17.44 22.60
CA PHE A 187 35.13 -16.78 23.66
C PHE A 187 35.20 -15.26 23.45
N GLU A 188 35.24 -14.81 22.20
CA GLU A 188 35.23 -13.39 21.81
C GLU A 188 33.97 -12.67 22.32
N SER A 189 32.81 -13.33 22.26
CA SER A 189 31.57 -12.79 22.82
C SER A 189 31.62 -12.73 24.36
N MET A 190 32.34 -13.65 25.01
CA MET A 190 32.54 -13.62 26.46
C MET A 190 33.47 -12.48 26.89
N ILE A 191 34.47 -12.12 26.08
CA ILE A 191 35.37 -10.97 26.33
C ILE A 191 34.58 -9.65 26.36
N VAL A 192 33.62 -9.47 25.45
CA VAL A 192 32.76 -8.27 25.40
C VAL A 192 31.92 -8.14 26.67
N GLU A 193 31.43 -9.25 27.20
CA GLU A 193 30.59 -9.29 28.40
C GLU A 193 31.37 -9.23 29.71
N CYS A 194 32.65 -9.60 29.68
CA CYS A 194 33.55 -9.53 30.80
C CYS A 194 34.88 -8.88 30.35
N PRO A 195 34.99 -7.54 30.39
CA PRO A 195 36.19 -6.82 29.94
C PRO A 195 37.48 -7.22 30.68
N LYS A 196 37.38 -7.85 31.86
CA LYS A 196 38.53 -8.39 32.60
C LYS A 196 39.18 -9.61 31.92
N LEU A 197 38.50 -10.25 30.96
CA LEU A 197 39.06 -11.33 30.14
C LEU A 197 40.03 -10.83 29.06
N VAL A 198 40.09 -9.52 28.81
CA VAL A 198 41.01 -8.92 27.82
C VAL A 198 42.47 -9.25 28.14
N GLU A 199 42.85 -9.25 29.42
CA GLU A 199 44.23 -9.59 29.82
C GLU A 199 44.60 -11.04 29.48
N LEU A 200 43.64 -11.97 29.60
CA LEU A 200 43.85 -13.37 29.21
C LEU A 200 43.93 -13.52 27.69
N ALA A 201 43.05 -12.83 26.95
CA ALA A 201 43.09 -12.83 25.50
C ALA A 201 44.43 -12.28 24.97
N GLU A 202 45.00 -11.28 25.64
CA GLU A 202 46.31 -10.73 25.30
C GLU A 202 47.45 -11.72 25.59
N LYS A 203 47.40 -12.45 26.72
CA LYS A 203 48.32 -13.56 27.03
C LYS A 203 48.22 -14.69 25.99
N PHE A 204 47.01 -15.04 25.54
CA PHE A 204 46.81 -16.00 24.46
C PHE A 204 47.40 -15.49 23.15
N ARG A 205 47.20 -14.22 22.80
CA ARG A 205 47.76 -13.62 21.58
C ARG A 205 49.29 -13.69 21.54
N ILE A 206 49.95 -13.42 22.66
CA ILE A 206 51.41 -13.56 22.80
C ILE A 206 51.80 -15.03 22.58
N MET A 207 51.14 -15.97 23.27
CA MET A 207 51.39 -17.40 23.09
C MET A 207 51.24 -17.83 21.63
N PHE A 208 50.19 -17.41 20.92
CA PHE A 208 49.99 -17.74 19.50
C PHE A 208 51.08 -17.15 18.60
N SER A 209 51.64 -15.99 18.96
CA SER A 209 52.72 -15.35 18.20
C SER A 209 54.05 -16.11 18.34
N GLU A 210 54.32 -16.67 19.52
CA GLU A 210 55.52 -17.49 19.81
C GLU A 210 55.46 -18.88 19.16
N THR A 211 54.25 -19.40 18.92
CA THR A 211 54.06 -20.72 18.33
C THR A 211 54.46 -20.78 16.87
N ASN A 212 55.31 -21.75 16.54
CA ASN A 212 55.79 -21.98 15.18
C ASN A 212 55.84 -23.46 14.83
N PHE A 213 54.76 -23.95 14.22
CA PHE A 213 54.64 -25.33 13.76
C PHE A 213 55.55 -25.68 12.57
N LYS A 214 56.13 -24.69 11.85
CA LYS A 214 57.00 -24.96 10.69
C LYS A 214 58.23 -25.81 11.08
N LYS A 215 58.70 -25.69 12.33
CA LYS A 215 59.86 -26.41 12.88
C LYS A 215 59.59 -27.88 13.22
N CYS A 216 58.32 -28.31 13.28
CA CYS A 216 57.96 -29.71 13.56
C CYS A 216 58.39 -30.60 12.39
N LYS A 217 59.04 -31.74 12.67
CA LYS A 217 59.60 -32.63 11.62
C LYS A 217 58.70 -33.82 11.32
N ASP A 218 57.88 -34.24 12.28
CA ASP A 218 57.01 -35.41 12.22
C ASP A 218 55.65 -35.12 12.89
N MET A 219 54.69 -36.04 12.70
CA MET A 219 53.34 -35.88 13.25
C MET A 219 53.33 -35.85 14.78
N ASN A 220 54.23 -36.61 15.43
CA ASN A 220 54.35 -36.67 16.88
C ASN A 220 54.85 -35.35 17.48
N SER A 221 55.84 -34.69 16.87
CA SER A 221 56.29 -33.35 17.32
C SER A 221 55.23 -32.28 17.09
N LEU A 222 54.47 -32.38 15.99
CA LEU A 222 53.35 -31.48 15.71
C LEU A 222 52.23 -31.63 16.76
N GLU A 223 51.87 -32.86 17.11
CA GLU A 223 50.88 -33.17 18.15
C GLU A 223 51.34 -32.76 19.56
N THR A 224 52.62 -32.99 19.89
CA THR A 224 53.21 -32.54 21.15
C THR A 224 53.13 -31.01 21.28
N SER A 225 53.47 -30.29 20.21
CA SER A 225 53.38 -28.83 20.18
C SER A 225 51.94 -28.32 20.32
N PHE A 226 50.95 -28.99 19.73
CA PHE A 226 49.53 -28.66 19.89
C PHE A 226 49.09 -28.85 21.35
N ASN A 227 49.40 -30.01 21.93
CA ASN A 227 49.06 -30.33 23.32
C ASN A 227 49.73 -29.39 24.32
N ASP A 228 50.95 -28.93 24.05
CA ASP A 228 51.64 -27.95 24.89
C ASP A 228 50.96 -26.58 24.87
N ILE A 229 50.41 -26.16 23.73
CA ILE A 229 49.62 -24.91 23.63
C ILE A 229 48.32 -25.05 24.43
N MET A 230 47.62 -26.19 24.30
CA MET A 230 46.41 -26.46 25.06
C MET A 230 46.67 -26.49 26.58
N LYS A 231 47.77 -27.12 27.01
CA LYS A 231 48.19 -27.13 28.42
C LYS A 231 48.54 -25.73 28.93
N ARG A 232 49.29 -24.95 28.16
CA ARG A 232 49.65 -23.56 28.52
C ARG A 232 48.41 -22.68 28.61
N GLY A 233 47.50 -22.77 27.63
CA GLY A 233 46.24 -22.03 27.64
C GLY A 233 45.36 -22.39 28.85
N SER A 234 45.26 -23.68 29.18
CA SER A 234 44.57 -24.14 30.40
C SER A 234 45.24 -23.68 31.69
N ALA A 235 46.58 -23.67 31.75
CA ALA A 235 47.32 -23.15 32.90
C ALA A 235 47.10 -21.64 33.11
N MET A 236 47.03 -20.86 32.02
CA MET A 236 46.73 -19.43 32.06
C MET A 236 45.30 -19.17 32.60
N LEU A 237 44.32 -19.97 32.18
CA LEU A 237 42.96 -19.92 32.72
C LEU A 237 42.93 -20.24 34.23
N ASN A 238 43.63 -21.29 34.67
CA ASN A 238 43.66 -21.69 36.07
C ASN A 238 44.46 -20.71 36.96
N SER A 239 45.28 -19.85 36.37
CA SER A 239 46.03 -18.80 37.06
C SER A 239 45.27 -17.48 37.20
N MET A 240 44.01 -17.43 36.73
CA MET A 240 43.15 -16.26 36.90
C MET A 240 42.79 -16.01 38.36
N ASP A 241 42.43 -14.75 38.65
CA ASP A 241 41.88 -14.37 39.93
C ASP A 241 40.58 -15.15 40.22
N GLN A 242 40.49 -15.71 41.43
CA GLN A 242 39.41 -16.59 41.86
C GLN A 242 38.04 -15.90 41.80
N ASP A 243 38.00 -14.59 42.01
CA ASP A 243 36.78 -13.79 41.95
C ASP A 243 36.24 -13.63 40.52
N ILE A 244 37.14 -13.51 39.53
CA ILE A 244 36.78 -13.46 38.10
C ILE A 244 36.27 -14.82 37.65
N PHE A 245 36.95 -15.89 38.06
CA PHE A 245 36.56 -17.27 37.76
C PHE A 245 35.18 -17.62 38.34
N ASN A 246 34.91 -17.22 39.59
CA ASN A 246 33.61 -17.39 40.24
C ASN A 246 32.49 -16.60 39.53
N THR A 247 32.80 -15.39 39.03
CA THR A 247 31.84 -14.58 38.25
C THR A 247 31.46 -15.24 36.92
N LEU A 248 32.40 -15.96 36.28
CA LEU A 248 32.16 -16.69 35.04
C LEU A 248 31.35 -17.97 35.29
N LEU A 249 31.62 -18.69 36.38
CA LEU A 249 30.88 -19.89 36.79
C LEU A 249 29.44 -19.60 37.24
N GLN A 250 29.12 -18.36 37.64
CA GLN A 250 27.73 -17.94 37.89
C GLN A 250 26.92 -17.78 36.60
N LYS A 251 27.58 -17.53 35.46
CA LYS A 251 26.93 -17.25 34.17
C LYS A 251 26.98 -18.42 33.18
N TYR A 252 28.03 -19.25 33.24
CA TYR A 252 28.27 -20.33 32.30
C TYR A 252 28.57 -21.64 33.04
N ALA A 253 28.11 -22.77 32.50
CA ALA A 253 28.48 -24.08 33.03
C ALA A 253 29.98 -24.32 32.82
N THR A 254 30.62 -25.02 33.77
CA THR A 254 32.06 -25.27 33.74
C THR A 254 32.53 -25.90 32.43
N ASP A 255 31.74 -26.82 31.87
CA ASP A 255 32.08 -27.50 30.61
C ASP A 255 31.86 -26.60 29.39
N GLU A 256 30.86 -25.71 29.40
CA GLU A 256 30.62 -24.73 28.32
C GLU A 256 31.75 -23.70 28.24
N LEU A 257 32.26 -23.24 29.39
CA LEU A 257 33.41 -22.34 29.47
C LEU A 257 34.70 -23.03 28.96
N ARG A 258 34.90 -24.30 29.34
CA ARG A 258 36.08 -25.08 28.90
C ARG A 258 36.07 -25.31 27.39
N GLU A 259 34.92 -25.65 26.82
CA GLU A 259 34.79 -25.91 25.38
C GLU A 259 34.93 -24.62 24.56
N SER A 260 34.35 -23.51 25.03
CA SER A 260 34.51 -22.18 24.39
C SER A 260 35.98 -21.75 24.30
N ILE A 261 36.74 -21.92 25.40
CA ILE A 261 38.17 -21.57 25.44
C ILE A 261 39.00 -22.54 24.59
N TYR A 262 38.71 -23.83 24.63
CA TYR A 262 39.39 -24.81 23.77
C TYR A 262 39.22 -24.46 22.29
N ASN A 263 37.99 -24.18 21.87
CA ASN A 263 37.68 -23.80 20.49
C ASN A 263 38.40 -22.50 20.10
N TYR A 264 38.47 -21.52 21.00
CA TYR A 264 39.23 -20.29 20.77
C TYR A 264 40.74 -20.57 20.58
N LEU A 265 41.33 -21.41 21.43
CA LEU A 265 42.75 -21.77 21.32
C LEU A 265 43.04 -22.52 20.02
N GLU A 266 42.19 -23.49 19.66
CA GLU A 266 42.35 -24.33 18.47
C GLU A 266 42.16 -23.52 17.18
N MET A 267 41.11 -22.69 17.08
CA MET A 267 40.86 -21.84 15.90
C MET A 267 41.98 -20.83 15.64
N ASN A 268 42.56 -20.23 16.68
CA ASN A 268 43.65 -19.25 16.52
C ASN A 268 44.99 -19.88 16.10
N ILE A 269 45.13 -21.20 16.21
CA ILE A 269 46.33 -21.93 15.76
C ILE A 269 46.08 -22.76 14.50
N TYR A 270 44.81 -22.94 14.11
CA TYR A 270 44.36 -23.80 13.02
C TYR A 270 45.13 -23.56 11.73
N ASP A 271 45.17 -22.35 11.17
CA ASP A 271 45.79 -22.10 9.87
C ASP A 271 47.29 -22.48 9.82
N LYS A 272 48.01 -22.14 10.90
CA LYS A 272 49.44 -22.46 11.05
C LYS A 272 49.66 -23.96 11.24
N TYR A 273 48.76 -24.62 11.98
CA TYR A 273 48.78 -26.05 12.23
C TYR A 273 48.42 -26.83 10.96
N TRP A 274 47.27 -26.53 10.36
CA TRP A 274 46.70 -27.13 9.15
C TRP A 274 47.67 -27.12 7.98
N SER A 275 48.33 -25.97 7.73
CA SER A 275 49.36 -25.83 6.69
C SER A 275 50.54 -26.80 6.84
N LYS A 276 50.86 -27.20 8.08
CA LYS A 276 51.91 -28.18 8.38
C LYS A 276 51.35 -29.60 8.46
N PHE A 277 50.13 -29.76 8.98
CA PHE A 277 49.40 -31.02 9.07
C PHE A 277 49.22 -31.65 7.70
N ILE A 278 48.70 -30.94 6.69
CA ILE A 278 48.57 -31.48 5.32
C ILE A 278 49.92 -31.92 4.75
N LYS A 279 50.98 -31.13 4.97
CA LYS A 279 52.33 -31.45 4.45
C LYS A 279 52.93 -32.71 5.08
N LEU A 280 52.55 -33.02 6.33
CA LEU A 280 53.01 -34.21 7.05
C LEU A 280 52.04 -35.39 6.92
N SER A 281 50.77 -35.13 6.64
CA SER A 281 49.66 -36.09 6.50
C SER A 281 49.30 -36.27 5.03
N ILE A 282 50.26 -36.76 4.23
CA ILE A 282 50.00 -37.13 2.83
C ILE A 282 49.16 -38.40 2.84
N ASP A 283 47.93 -38.29 2.33
CA ASP A 283 46.96 -39.36 2.32
C ASP A 283 46.72 -39.86 0.88
N GLU A 284 46.83 -41.18 0.68
CA GLU A 284 46.51 -41.81 -0.60
C GLU A 284 45.01 -41.77 -0.91
N ASP A 285 44.17 -41.69 0.12
CA ASP A 285 42.71 -41.62 -0.02
C ASP A 285 42.29 -40.29 -0.65
N ASP A 286 42.87 -39.18 -0.20
CA ASP A 286 42.62 -37.84 -0.78
C ASP A 286 43.08 -37.77 -2.25
N LYS A 287 44.19 -38.42 -2.62
CA LYS A 287 44.65 -38.51 -4.03
C LYS A 287 43.64 -39.21 -4.92
N ARG A 288 43.03 -40.30 -4.44
CA ARG A 288 42.00 -41.05 -5.19
C ARG A 288 40.71 -40.25 -5.34
N MET A 289 40.34 -39.50 -4.31
CA MET A 289 39.18 -38.60 -4.37
C MET A 289 39.35 -37.52 -5.45
N TYR A 290 40.53 -36.91 -5.59
CA TYR A 290 40.78 -35.95 -6.67
C TYR A 290 40.61 -36.56 -8.07
N ILE A 291 41.00 -37.82 -8.26
CA ILE A 291 40.77 -38.54 -9.52
C ILE A 291 39.27 -38.78 -9.75
N ALA A 292 38.53 -39.15 -8.69
CA ALA A 292 37.09 -39.33 -8.75
C ALA A 292 36.35 -38.02 -9.08
N TYR A 293 36.77 -36.88 -8.51
CA TYR A 293 36.21 -35.55 -8.79
C TYR A 293 36.27 -35.15 -10.26
N GLU A 294 37.36 -35.51 -10.95
CA GLU A 294 37.51 -35.21 -12.37
C GLU A 294 36.69 -36.18 -13.23
N LYS A 295 36.73 -37.48 -12.92
CA LYS A 295 36.04 -38.50 -13.73
C LYS A 295 34.52 -38.54 -13.55
N LEU A 296 34.01 -38.14 -12.38
CA LEU A 296 32.58 -38.15 -12.05
C LEU A 296 31.92 -36.77 -12.16
N LYS A 297 32.62 -35.79 -12.76
CA LYS A 297 32.14 -34.42 -12.90
C LYS A 297 30.77 -34.31 -13.57
N TRP A 298 30.48 -35.21 -14.52
CA TRP A 298 29.27 -35.19 -15.36
C TRP A 298 28.25 -36.25 -14.95
N LEU A 299 28.43 -36.89 -13.78
CA LEU A 299 27.50 -37.87 -13.25
C LEU A 299 26.15 -37.19 -12.94
N SER A 300 25.05 -37.86 -13.27
CA SER A 300 23.72 -37.38 -12.90
C SER A 300 23.20 -38.05 -11.63
N ILE A 301 22.31 -37.36 -10.91
CA ILE A 301 21.65 -37.91 -9.73
C ILE A 301 20.78 -39.13 -10.07
N THR A 302 20.29 -39.23 -11.31
CA THR A 302 19.48 -40.37 -11.78
C THR A 302 20.32 -41.65 -11.96
N GLU A 303 21.64 -41.54 -11.95
CA GLU A 303 22.57 -42.63 -12.29
C GLU A 303 23.29 -43.23 -11.08
N ILE A 304 23.12 -42.64 -9.89
CA ILE A 304 23.77 -43.11 -8.65
C ILE A 304 23.11 -44.35 -8.04
N GLY A 305 22.06 -44.89 -8.68
CA GLY A 305 21.35 -46.08 -8.23
C GLY A 305 20.23 -45.80 -7.22
N LEU A 306 19.55 -44.67 -7.34
CA LEU A 306 18.31 -44.40 -6.59
C LEU A 306 17.19 -45.34 -7.07
N HIS A 307 16.19 -45.59 -6.21
CA HIS A 307 15.03 -46.41 -6.57
C HIS A 307 14.24 -45.76 -7.71
N ASP A 308 13.68 -46.57 -8.63
CA ASP A 308 12.94 -46.06 -9.80
C ASP A 308 11.77 -45.17 -9.39
N ASP A 309 11.09 -45.44 -8.28
CA ASP A 309 10.02 -44.58 -7.74
C ASP A 309 10.50 -43.15 -7.41
N ILE A 310 11.78 -42.98 -7.05
CA ILE A 310 12.38 -41.66 -6.78
C ILE A 310 12.76 -40.97 -8.09
N ILE A 311 13.24 -41.73 -9.07
CA ILE A 311 13.70 -41.19 -10.35
C ILE A 311 12.52 -40.85 -11.27
N GLY A 312 11.46 -41.66 -11.24
CA GLY A 312 10.26 -41.49 -12.05
C GLY A 312 9.30 -40.42 -11.56
N ASP A 313 9.38 -40.00 -10.29
CA ASP A 313 8.59 -38.90 -9.75
C ASP A 313 9.41 -37.60 -9.75
N VAL A 314 9.05 -36.68 -10.63
CA VAL A 314 9.75 -35.40 -10.82
C VAL A 314 9.71 -34.52 -9.57
N GLU A 315 8.64 -34.55 -8.78
CA GLU A 315 8.52 -33.74 -7.56
C GLU A 315 9.42 -34.31 -6.46
N ILE A 316 9.44 -35.64 -6.31
CA ILE A 316 10.34 -36.32 -5.38
C ILE A 316 11.79 -36.10 -5.83
N LEU A 317 12.13 -36.33 -7.10
CA LEU A 317 13.48 -36.11 -7.62
C LEU A 317 13.95 -34.66 -7.42
N SER A 318 13.11 -33.66 -7.71
CA SER A 318 13.39 -32.24 -7.48
C SER A 318 13.62 -31.95 -6.00
N LYS A 319 12.84 -32.57 -5.10
CA LYS A 319 13.05 -32.49 -3.65
C LYS A 319 14.41 -33.08 -3.27
N TYR A 320 14.81 -34.20 -3.84
CA TYR A 320 16.12 -34.82 -3.59
C TYR A 320 17.26 -33.94 -4.13
N ILE A 321 17.17 -33.37 -5.33
CA ILE A 321 18.17 -32.44 -5.88
C ILE A 321 18.29 -31.18 -4.99
N LYS A 322 17.18 -30.60 -4.52
CA LYS A 322 17.19 -29.48 -3.55
C LYS A 322 17.78 -29.90 -2.20
N LYS A 323 17.50 -31.12 -1.75
CA LYS A 323 17.94 -31.69 -0.46
C LYS A 323 19.39 -32.18 -0.46
N VAL A 324 19.99 -32.50 -1.60
CA VAL A 324 21.42 -32.83 -1.72
C VAL A 324 22.29 -31.72 -1.09
N ILE A 325 21.80 -30.48 -1.04
CA ILE A 325 22.44 -29.33 -0.38
C ILE A 325 22.26 -29.32 1.16
N THR A 326 21.25 -30.02 1.71
CA THR A 326 20.83 -29.96 3.13
C THR A 326 20.65 -31.34 3.82
N ALA A 327 21.18 -32.41 3.21
CA ALA A 327 20.81 -33.83 3.41
C ALA A 327 20.95 -34.46 4.82
N ILE A 328 21.38 -33.73 5.86
CA ILE A 328 21.68 -34.32 7.18
C ILE A 328 20.48 -34.28 8.15
N ALA A 329 19.36 -33.63 7.78
CA ALA A 329 18.28 -33.29 8.73
C ALA A 329 16.98 -34.12 8.67
N ASP A 330 16.79 -35.02 7.69
CA ASP A 330 15.52 -35.74 7.47
C ASP A 330 15.63 -37.28 7.61
N ASP A 331 14.49 -37.95 7.88
CA ASP A 331 14.31 -39.41 7.93
C ASP A 331 14.58 -40.07 6.56
N MET A 332 15.85 -40.25 6.17
CA MET A 332 16.26 -41.03 4.99
C MET A 332 16.90 -42.36 5.39
N ASP A 333 16.73 -43.38 4.57
CA ASP A 333 17.45 -44.65 4.72
C ASP A 333 18.96 -44.45 4.51
N ALA A 334 19.75 -45.27 5.22
CA ALA A 334 21.20 -45.13 5.25
C ALA A 334 21.84 -45.35 3.87
N ASP A 335 21.27 -46.23 3.05
CA ASP A 335 21.81 -46.57 1.72
C ASP A 335 21.60 -45.40 0.74
N THR A 336 20.40 -44.83 0.69
CA THR A 336 20.13 -43.61 -0.09
C THR A 336 20.96 -42.42 0.39
N LEU A 337 21.14 -42.26 1.70
CA LEU A 337 21.98 -41.19 2.26
C LEU A 337 23.46 -41.35 1.83
N VAL A 338 24.01 -42.57 1.83
CA VAL A 338 25.39 -42.83 1.38
C VAL A 338 25.53 -42.50 -0.11
N LEU A 339 24.58 -42.92 -0.96
CA LEU A 339 24.59 -42.63 -2.40
C LEU A 339 24.52 -41.12 -2.70
N LEU A 340 23.67 -40.38 -2.00
CA LEU A 340 23.58 -38.93 -2.12
C LEU A 340 24.86 -38.24 -1.62
N LEU A 341 25.48 -38.73 -0.53
CA LEU A 341 26.76 -38.19 -0.05
C LEU A 341 27.90 -38.43 -1.03
N ILE A 342 27.94 -39.58 -1.70
CA ILE A 342 28.90 -39.86 -2.78
C ILE A 342 28.75 -38.81 -3.89
N PHE A 343 27.50 -38.52 -4.30
CA PHE A 343 27.19 -37.48 -5.28
C PHE A 343 27.64 -36.08 -4.81
N VAL A 344 27.33 -35.69 -3.57
CA VAL A 344 27.77 -34.41 -2.96
C VAL A 344 29.29 -34.29 -2.91
N ILE A 345 29.99 -35.35 -2.52
CA ILE A 345 31.45 -35.39 -2.44
C ILE A 345 32.05 -35.12 -3.82
N CYS A 346 31.54 -35.78 -4.88
CA CYS A 346 31.98 -35.58 -6.25
C CYS A 346 31.79 -34.14 -6.75
N LEU A 347 30.66 -33.52 -6.42
CA LEU A 347 30.32 -32.16 -6.88
C LEU A 347 31.02 -31.05 -6.09
N SER A 348 31.15 -31.21 -4.78
CA SER A 348 31.71 -30.19 -3.88
C SER A 348 33.22 -30.03 -4.03
N LYS A 349 33.93 -31.06 -4.51
CA LYS A 349 35.37 -31.06 -4.78
C LYS A 349 36.23 -30.53 -3.63
N VAL A 350 35.80 -30.78 -2.38
CA VAL A 350 36.52 -30.30 -1.19
C VAL A 350 37.92 -30.92 -1.15
N SER A 351 38.94 -30.06 -1.09
CA SER A 351 40.34 -30.49 -1.01
C SER A 351 40.67 -31.11 0.35
N ASN A 352 41.42 -32.21 0.35
CA ASN A 352 41.90 -32.92 1.54
C ASN A 352 40.76 -33.33 2.51
N LEU A 353 39.61 -33.76 1.98
CA LEU A 353 38.41 -34.06 2.75
C LEU A 353 38.64 -35.16 3.81
N ASN A 354 39.42 -36.20 3.49
CA ASN A 354 39.73 -37.27 4.44
C ASN A 354 40.60 -36.73 5.59
N ASN A 355 41.57 -35.87 5.27
CA ASN A 355 42.38 -35.17 6.27
C ASN A 355 41.55 -34.23 7.16
N HIS A 356 40.52 -33.55 6.61
CA HIS A 356 39.58 -32.77 7.42
C HIS A 356 38.81 -33.65 8.41
N LEU A 357 38.33 -34.82 7.96
CA LEU A 357 37.64 -35.78 8.83
C LEU A 357 38.57 -36.31 9.94
N LYS A 358 39.82 -36.64 9.60
CA LYS A 358 40.84 -37.07 10.57
C LYS A 358 41.15 -35.99 11.59
N TYR A 359 41.20 -34.72 11.16
CA TYR A 359 41.41 -33.58 12.04
C TYR A 359 40.27 -33.41 13.04
N ILE A 360 39.03 -33.39 12.55
CA ILE A 360 37.82 -33.24 13.38
C ILE A 360 37.76 -34.33 14.46
N ARG A 361 38.02 -35.60 14.09
CA ARG A 361 37.99 -36.70 15.06
C ARG A 361 39.06 -36.60 16.14
N LYS A 362 40.23 -36.06 15.80
CA LYS A 362 41.39 -36.06 16.70
C LYS A 362 41.46 -34.82 17.60
N TYR A 363 41.00 -33.67 17.12
CA TYR A 363 41.25 -32.36 17.76
C TYR A 363 39.98 -31.65 18.21
N SER A 364 38.86 -32.35 18.31
CA SER A 364 37.65 -31.79 18.90
C SER A 364 37.63 -31.96 20.41
N TYR A 365 36.95 -31.04 21.11
CA TYR A 365 36.90 -30.99 22.57
C TYR A 365 36.28 -32.25 23.22
N SER A 366 35.14 -32.73 22.71
CA SER A 366 34.41 -33.87 23.26
C SER A 366 34.30 -35.00 22.24
N ILE A 367 35.00 -36.10 22.51
CA ILE A 367 34.92 -37.34 21.71
C ILE A 367 33.49 -37.91 21.72
N LYS A 368 32.78 -37.76 22.86
CA LYS A 368 31.40 -38.23 23.01
C LYS A 368 30.44 -37.55 22.05
N ASN A 369 30.65 -36.27 21.73
CA ASN A 369 29.80 -35.53 20.79
C ASN A 369 30.01 -35.97 19.31
N ILE A 370 31.12 -36.65 19.03
CA ILE A 370 31.55 -37.05 17.68
C ILE A 370 31.34 -38.53 17.44
N GLU A 371 31.27 -39.34 18.49
CA GLU A 371 30.99 -40.77 18.40
C GLU A 371 29.51 -41.10 18.66
N GLU A 372 28.79 -40.25 19.40
CA GLU A 372 27.38 -40.45 19.75
C GLU A 372 26.48 -39.32 19.18
N GLY A 373 25.20 -39.64 18.93
CA GLY A 373 24.21 -38.67 18.43
C GLY A 373 24.23 -38.44 16.92
N ILE A 374 23.52 -37.39 16.47
CA ILE A 374 23.30 -37.08 15.04
C ILE A 374 24.62 -36.73 14.33
N LEU A 375 25.50 -35.97 14.98
CA LEU A 375 26.79 -35.57 14.42
C LEU A 375 27.73 -36.78 14.23
N GLY A 376 27.78 -37.71 15.20
CA GLY A 376 28.55 -38.94 15.06
C GLY A 376 28.00 -39.89 13.99
N TYR A 377 26.67 -39.96 13.84
CA TYR A 377 26.04 -40.68 12.73
C TYR A 377 26.42 -40.06 11.37
N ALA A 378 26.34 -38.73 11.24
CA ALA A 378 26.69 -38.02 10.01
C ALA A 378 28.17 -38.21 9.62
N LEU A 379 29.09 -38.07 10.58
CA LEU A 379 30.54 -38.26 10.33
C LEU A 379 30.88 -39.71 9.99
N SER A 380 30.20 -40.69 10.59
CA SER A 380 30.38 -42.10 10.27
C SER A 380 29.85 -42.43 8.87
N THR A 381 28.72 -41.87 8.48
CA THR A 381 28.12 -42.07 7.15
C THR A 381 28.97 -41.39 6.06
N LEU A 382 29.49 -40.19 6.34
CA LEU A 382 30.43 -39.50 5.44
C LEU A 382 31.73 -40.31 5.26
N GLU A 383 32.25 -40.93 6.33
CA GLU A 383 33.42 -41.81 6.24
C GLU A 383 33.15 -43.03 5.36
N ILE A 384 31.96 -43.63 5.47
CA ILE A 384 31.53 -44.75 4.61
C ILE A 384 31.47 -44.30 3.15
N ALA A 385 30.89 -43.12 2.87
CA ALA A 385 30.85 -42.54 1.53
C ALA A 385 32.24 -42.23 0.96
N ILE A 386 33.19 -41.74 1.78
CA ILE A 386 34.59 -41.55 1.35
C ILE A 386 35.23 -42.90 1.02
N LYS A 387 34.96 -43.94 1.83
CA LYS A 387 35.48 -45.30 1.59
C LYS A 387 34.94 -45.95 0.32
N TYR A 388 33.76 -45.53 -0.16
CA TYR A 388 33.20 -46.01 -1.42
C TYR A 388 34.14 -45.76 -2.61
N PHE A 389 34.97 -44.71 -2.57
CA PHE A 389 35.93 -44.40 -3.63
C PHE A 389 37.20 -45.28 -3.61
N HIS A 390 37.33 -46.22 -2.67
CA HIS A 390 38.58 -46.98 -2.48
C HIS A 390 38.64 -48.34 -3.18
N THR A 391 37.52 -49.01 -3.49
CA THR A 391 37.54 -50.30 -4.22
C THR A 391 36.15 -50.69 -4.75
N GLY A 392 36.01 -50.98 -6.05
CA GLY A 392 34.80 -51.64 -6.57
C GLY A 392 34.53 -51.47 -8.07
N ASN A 393 33.88 -52.48 -8.67
CA ASN A 393 33.33 -52.42 -10.03
C ASN A 393 32.27 -51.30 -10.18
N GLN A 394 31.57 -50.97 -9.08
CA GLN A 394 30.53 -49.93 -9.04
C GLN A 394 31.06 -48.52 -9.33
N LEU A 395 32.28 -48.18 -8.89
CA LEU A 395 32.90 -46.89 -9.22
C LEU A 395 33.24 -46.79 -10.71
N GLN A 396 33.68 -47.89 -11.33
CA GLN A 396 33.96 -47.93 -12.77
C GLN A 396 32.68 -47.78 -13.60
N ASP A 397 31.56 -48.35 -13.14
CA ASP A 397 30.24 -48.14 -13.74
C ASP A 397 29.83 -46.66 -13.73
N LEU A 398 29.92 -46.00 -12.56
CA LEU A 398 29.63 -44.55 -12.45
C LEU A 398 30.57 -43.69 -13.31
N ILE A 399 31.85 -44.06 -13.41
CA ILE A 399 32.81 -43.38 -14.30
C ILE A 399 32.37 -43.54 -15.76
N SER A 400 31.92 -44.73 -16.16
CA SER A 400 31.47 -44.97 -17.53
C SER A 400 30.21 -44.15 -17.87
N LYS A 401 29.25 -44.05 -16.95
CA LYS A 401 28.04 -43.22 -17.08
C LYS A 401 28.39 -41.74 -17.17
N SER A 402 29.23 -41.24 -16.27
CA SER A 402 29.72 -39.85 -16.30
C SER A 402 30.44 -39.50 -17.62
N LEU A 403 31.25 -40.41 -18.17
CA LEU A 403 31.91 -40.18 -19.47
C LEU A 403 30.91 -40.16 -20.64
N GLN A 404 29.84 -40.95 -20.60
CA GLN A 404 28.78 -40.88 -21.62
C GLN A 404 28.01 -39.56 -21.54
N ASN A 405 27.69 -39.09 -20.33
CA ASN A 405 27.09 -37.78 -20.12
C ASN A 405 27.98 -36.65 -20.63
N GLU A 406 29.28 -36.71 -20.36
CA GLU A 406 30.23 -35.71 -20.86
C GLU A 406 30.11 -35.53 -22.38
N VAL A 407 30.00 -36.63 -23.13
CA VAL A 407 29.87 -36.58 -24.59
C VAL A 407 28.61 -35.83 -24.98
N LEU A 408 27.44 -36.21 -24.44
CA LEU A 408 26.17 -35.56 -24.77
C LEU A 408 26.17 -34.07 -24.39
N TRP A 409 26.51 -33.74 -23.15
CA TRP A 409 26.49 -32.37 -22.65
C TRP A 409 27.49 -31.46 -23.36
N ARG A 410 28.67 -31.99 -23.73
CA ARG A 410 29.67 -31.23 -24.49
C ARG A 410 29.23 -30.99 -25.93
N LEU A 411 28.60 -31.97 -26.58
CA LEU A 411 28.06 -31.78 -27.91
C LEU A 411 26.97 -30.70 -27.91
N ILE A 412 26.01 -30.78 -26.99
CA ILE A 412 24.95 -29.76 -26.87
C ILE A 412 25.55 -28.39 -26.53
N GLY A 413 26.45 -28.32 -25.56
CA GLY A 413 27.06 -27.07 -25.11
C GLY A 413 28.10 -26.47 -26.06
N ALA A 414 28.56 -27.21 -27.07
CA ALA A 414 29.44 -26.71 -28.12
C ALA A 414 28.70 -25.95 -29.22
N VAL A 415 27.38 -26.16 -29.34
CA VAL A 415 26.56 -25.50 -30.35
C VAL A 415 26.38 -24.03 -30.00
N SER A 416 26.68 -23.17 -30.97
CA SER A 416 26.54 -21.72 -30.79
C SER A 416 25.08 -21.28 -30.83
N SER A 417 24.72 -20.25 -30.06
CA SER A 417 23.39 -19.62 -30.14
C SER A 417 23.14 -18.94 -31.49
N ASP A 418 21.89 -18.92 -31.97
CA ASP A 418 21.50 -18.28 -33.24
C ASP A 418 21.83 -16.77 -33.28
N PHE A 419 21.97 -16.12 -32.12
CA PHE A 419 22.28 -14.70 -31.98
C PHE A 419 23.79 -14.39 -31.93
N SER A 420 24.66 -15.41 -31.97
CA SER A 420 26.11 -15.23 -31.89
C SER A 420 26.69 -14.76 -33.23
N THR A 421 27.33 -13.59 -33.24
CA THR A 421 27.97 -12.99 -34.43
C THR A 421 29.32 -13.62 -34.79
N THR A 422 29.87 -14.46 -33.91
CA THR A 422 31.18 -15.13 -34.08
C THR A 422 31.06 -16.64 -34.27
N SER A 423 29.86 -17.15 -34.55
CA SER A 423 29.58 -18.58 -34.71
C SER A 423 30.20 -19.13 -36.00
N ASN A 424 30.92 -20.25 -35.90
CA ASN A 424 31.42 -20.99 -37.05
C ASN A 424 30.39 -22.07 -37.42
N LYS A 425 29.44 -21.74 -38.31
CA LYS A 425 28.32 -22.62 -38.67
C LYS A 425 28.74 -24.01 -39.17
N ASP A 426 29.95 -24.13 -39.71
CA ASP A 426 30.51 -25.41 -40.17
C ASP A 426 30.85 -26.37 -38.99
N ASP A 427 31.16 -25.83 -37.81
CA ASP A 427 31.44 -26.63 -36.61
C ASP A 427 30.13 -27.08 -35.92
N ASP A 428 29.07 -26.27 -35.97
CA ASP A 428 27.73 -26.66 -35.48
C ASP A 428 27.18 -27.83 -36.32
N GLU A 429 27.30 -27.79 -37.64
CA GLU A 429 26.85 -28.87 -38.55
C GLU A 429 27.58 -30.20 -38.31
N ARG A 430 28.87 -30.14 -37.97
CA ARG A 430 29.63 -31.34 -37.54
C ARG A 430 29.10 -31.87 -36.21
N THR A 431 28.84 -30.98 -35.27
CA THR A 431 28.30 -31.31 -33.94
C THR A 431 26.92 -31.96 -34.05
N PHE A 432 26.05 -31.49 -34.95
CA PHE A 432 24.76 -32.12 -35.24
C PHE A 432 24.91 -33.56 -35.75
N LYS A 433 25.81 -33.82 -36.69
CA LYS A 433 26.08 -35.19 -37.19
C LYS A 433 26.61 -36.12 -36.11
N GLU A 434 27.43 -35.60 -35.19
CA GLU A 434 27.91 -36.37 -34.04
C GLU A 434 26.80 -36.69 -33.05
N LEU A 435 25.89 -35.73 -32.77
CA LEU A 435 24.68 -35.97 -31.97
C LEU A 435 23.77 -37.02 -32.61
N GLU A 436 23.56 -36.95 -33.92
CA GLU A 436 22.75 -37.92 -34.64
C GLU A 436 23.34 -39.32 -34.54
N LYS A 437 24.65 -39.45 -34.71
CA LYS A 437 25.35 -40.73 -34.60
C LYS A 437 25.26 -41.30 -33.18
N LEU A 438 25.27 -40.45 -32.16
CA LEU A 438 25.15 -40.86 -30.76
C LEU A 438 23.73 -41.34 -30.42
N LEU A 439 22.69 -40.67 -30.93
CA LEU A 439 21.29 -40.93 -30.58
C LEU A 439 20.61 -41.98 -31.48
N ALA A 440 20.97 -42.09 -32.76
CA ALA A 440 20.34 -43.01 -33.71
C ALA A 440 20.24 -44.48 -33.22
N PRO A 441 21.24 -45.07 -32.54
CA PRO A 441 21.14 -46.44 -32.02
C PRO A 441 20.08 -46.64 -30.92
N LEU A 442 19.59 -45.57 -30.32
CA LEU A 442 18.58 -45.58 -29.26
C LEU A 442 17.16 -45.34 -29.80
N ASN A 443 17.01 -44.71 -30.97
CA ASN A 443 15.73 -44.30 -31.54
C ASN A 443 15.03 -45.43 -32.32
N MET A 444 14.46 -46.42 -31.61
CA MET A 444 13.82 -47.59 -32.21
C MET A 444 12.44 -47.88 -31.59
N PRO A 445 11.42 -48.28 -32.38
CA PRO A 445 10.00 -48.37 -31.97
C PRO A 445 9.63 -49.38 -30.87
N ASN A 446 10.58 -50.09 -30.26
CA ASN A 446 10.34 -51.05 -29.16
C ASN A 446 11.49 -51.08 -28.14
N LYS A 447 12.35 -50.08 -28.14
CA LYS A 447 13.52 -50.03 -27.26
C LYS A 447 13.18 -49.14 -26.06
N ILE A 448 12.94 -49.76 -24.92
CA ILE A 448 12.75 -49.03 -23.66
C ILE A 448 14.10 -48.44 -23.25
N ILE A 449 14.14 -47.13 -23.04
CA ILE A 449 15.33 -46.42 -22.57
C ILE A 449 15.31 -46.47 -21.03
N PRO A 450 16.34 -47.06 -20.39
CA PRO A 450 16.45 -47.07 -18.93
C PRO A 450 16.46 -45.65 -18.34
N LEU A 451 15.92 -45.49 -17.13
CA LEU A 451 15.90 -44.21 -16.42
C LEU A 451 17.31 -43.69 -16.08
N ASP A 452 18.28 -44.60 -15.95
CA ASP A 452 19.70 -44.30 -15.72
C ASP A 452 20.53 -44.15 -17.01
N SER A 453 19.86 -44.01 -18.16
CA SER A 453 20.50 -43.73 -19.46
C SER A 453 21.01 -42.30 -19.53
N PHE A 454 22.16 -42.11 -20.21
CA PHE A 454 22.76 -40.78 -20.41
C PHE A 454 21.83 -39.76 -21.07
N VAL A 455 20.84 -40.20 -21.85
CA VAL A 455 19.85 -39.32 -22.51
C VAL A 455 18.75 -38.84 -21.54
N LYS A 456 18.49 -39.61 -20.48
CA LYS A 456 17.59 -39.25 -19.38
C LYS A 456 18.34 -38.55 -18.23
N SER A 457 19.66 -38.39 -18.36
CA SER A 457 20.48 -37.67 -17.39
C SER A 457 20.01 -36.21 -17.24
N ARG A 458 20.12 -35.71 -16.01
CA ARG A 458 19.72 -34.35 -15.62
C ARG A 458 20.92 -33.54 -15.13
N THR A 459 20.94 -32.25 -15.43
CA THR A 459 21.89 -31.30 -14.85
C THR A 459 21.58 -31.02 -13.38
N LEU A 460 22.44 -30.28 -12.68
CA LEU A 460 22.16 -29.83 -11.30
C LEU A 460 20.96 -28.89 -11.19
N GLU A 461 20.60 -28.21 -12.29
CA GLU A 461 19.38 -27.38 -12.37
C GLU A 461 18.14 -28.23 -12.70
N GLY A 462 18.29 -29.55 -12.85
CA GLY A 462 17.23 -30.47 -13.26
C GLY A 462 16.93 -30.42 -14.76
N ASP A 463 17.77 -29.77 -15.58
CA ASP A 463 17.52 -29.70 -17.01
C ASP A 463 17.71 -31.08 -17.66
N SER A 464 16.75 -31.49 -18.49
CA SER A 464 16.95 -32.57 -19.47
C SER A 464 17.89 -32.14 -20.58
N CYS A 465 18.24 -33.10 -21.43
CA CYS A 465 18.82 -32.86 -22.74
C CYS A 465 18.06 -31.78 -23.55
N LEU A 466 16.72 -31.83 -23.61
CA LEU A 466 15.91 -30.87 -24.36
C LEU A 466 15.92 -29.48 -23.69
N MET A 467 15.80 -29.41 -22.37
CA MET A 467 15.81 -28.15 -21.62
C MET A 467 17.17 -27.45 -21.72
N TYR A 468 18.26 -28.20 -21.64
CA TYR A 468 19.60 -27.66 -21.80
C TYR A 468 19.89 -27.21 -23.24
N ALA A 469 19.39 -27.95 -24.24
CA ALA A 469 19.46 -27.54 -25.63
C ALA A 469 18.68 -26.24 -25.90
N LEU A 470 17.50 -26.07 -25.28
CA LEU A 470 16.75 -24.81 -25.37
C LEU A 470 17.52 -23.61 -24.83
N LYS A 471 18.31 -23.79 -23.77
CA LYS A 471 19.15 -22.73 -23.20
C LYS A 471 20.26 -22.28 -24.15
N GLN A 472 20.66 -23.11 -25.12
CA GLN A 472 21.62 -22.70 -26.16
C GLN A 472 21.01 -21.74 -27.19
N ASN A 473 19.67 -21.63 -27.24
CA ASN A 473 18.95 -20.74 -28.14
C ASN A 473 19.34 -20.94 -29.62
N ASN A 474 19.33 -22.21 -30.05
CA ASN A 474 19.61 -22.63 -31.40
C ASN A 474 18.45 -23.49 -31.92
N ARG A 475 17.77 -23.01 -32.97
CA ARG A 475 16.61 -23.72 -33.55
C ARG A 475 16.99 -25.06 -34.17
N GLN A 476 18.07 -25.11 -34.93
CA GLN A 476 18.47 -26.31 -35.67
C GLN A 476 18.86 -27.45 -34.72
N LEU A 477 19.50 -27.14 -33.60
CA LEU A 477 19.78 -28.10 -32.54
C LEU A 477 18.50 -28.76 -32.01
N MET A 478 17.46 -27.96 -31.76
CA MET A 478 16.17 -28.49 -31.31
C MET A 478 15.52 -29.37 -32.38
N ASP A 479 15.56 -28.96 -33.64
CA ASP A 479 15.03 -29.74 -34.76
C ASP A 479 15.77 -31.10 -34.89
N VAL A 480 17.10 -31.11 -34.69
CA VAL A 480 17.95 -32.32 -34.70
C VAL A 480 17.68 -33.24 -33.51
N LEU A 481 17.27 -32.72 -32.35
CA LEU A 481 16.88 -33.57 -31.21
C LEU A 481 15.47 -34.13 -31.39
N LEU A 482 14.53 -33.32 -31.86
CA LEU A 482 13.12 -33.70 -31.97
C LEU A 482 12.81 -34.73 -33.07
N GLN A 483 13.71 -34.96 -34.03
CA GLN A 483 13.58 -36.09 -34.99
C GLN A 483 13.69 -37.47 -34.32
N PHE A 484 14.20 -37.56 -33.09
CA PHE A 484 14.32 -38.81 -32.35
C PHE A 484 13.05 -39.10 -31.53
N GLU A 485 11.92 -39.27 -32.20
CA GLU A 485 10.57 -39.40 -31.60
C GLU A 485 10.39 -40.59 -30.63
N TYR A 486 11.19 -41.66 -30.76
CA TYR A 486 11.17 -42.79 -29.82
C TYR A 486 12.03 -42.56 -28.56
N ILE A 487 12.89 -41.53 -28.58
CA ILE A 487 13.69 -41.10 -27.44
C ILE A 487 12.97 -40.01 -26.65
N PHE A 488 12.41 -39.04 -27.38
CA PHE A 488 11.67 -37.89 -26.86
C PHE A 488 10.20 -38.02 -27.25
N THR A 489 9.50 -38.86 -26.52
CA THR A 489 8.06 -39.11 -26.74
C THR A 489 7.21 -37.91 -26.32
N LEU A 490 5.93 -37.91 -26.68
CA LEU A 490 4.99 -36.88 -26.22
C LEU A 490 4.92 -36.83 -24.69
N ASP A 491 4.86 -37.99 -24.03
CA ASP A 491 4.84 -38.09 -22.57
C ASP A 491 6.11 -37.49 -21.95
N ASP A 492 7.28 -37.78 -22.54
CA ASP A 492 8.55 -37.19 -22.11
C ASP A 492 8.52 -35.65 -22.21
N ILE A 493 7.94 -35.09 -23.27
CA ILE A 493 7.84 -33.63 -23.48
C ILE A 493 6.84 -33.00 -22.49
N LEU A 494 5.76 -33.69 -22.15
CA LEU A 494 4.74 -33.21 -21.21
C LEU A 494 5.24 -33.24 -19.75
N GLU A 495 6.05 -34.25 -19.40
CA GLU A 495 6.59 -34.43 -18.05
C GLU A 495 7.90 -33.67 -17.80
N ASP A 496 8.57 -33.19 -18.85
CA ASP A 496 9.86 -32.53 -18.71
C ASP A 496 9.78 -31.16 -18.03
N GLN A 497 10.42 -31.07 -16.86
CA GLN A 497 10.54 -29.87 -16.05
C GLN A 497 11.94 -29.76 -15.44
N ASN A 498 12.37 -28.52 -15.21
CA ASN A 498 13.57 -28.26 -14.40
C ASN A 498 13.25 -28.15 -12.90
N ILE A 499 14.26 -27.94 -12.06
CA ILE A 499 14.11 -27.82 -10.58
C ILE A 499 13.17 -26.68 -10.14
N ASN A 500 12.95 -25.72 -11.05
CA ASN A 500 12.06 -24.59 -10.86
C ASN A 500 10.60 -24.90 -11.28
N GLY A 501 10.30 -26.12 -11.71
CA GLY A 501 8.98 -26.51 -12.23
C GLY A 501 8.63 -25.83 -13.56
N SER A 502 9.62 -25.28 -14.28
CA SER A 502 9.39 -24.73 -15.62
C SER A 502 9.40 -25.88 -16.62
N ASN A 503 8.29 -26.07 -17.33
CA ASN A 503 8.21 -27.01 -18.43
C ASN A 503 8.86 -26.45 -19.71
N LEU A 504 9.05 -27.31 -20.73
CA LEU A 504 9.73 -26.97 -21.98
C LEU A 504 9.09 -25.79 -22.71
N LEU A 505 7.76 -25.73 -22.81
CA LEU A 505 7.07 -24.64 -23.49
C LEU A 505 7.19 -23.31 -22.73
N ALA A 506 7.08 -23.33 -21.40
CA ALA A 506 7.29 -22.15 -20.57
C ALA A 506 8.73 -21.61 -20.71
N ALA A 507 9.72 -22.50 -20.75
CA ALA A 507 11.12 -22.13 -20.97
C ALA A 507 11.32 -21.54 -22.38
N ALA A 508 10.80 -22.19 -23.43
CA ALA A 508 10.88 -21.72 -24.80
C ALA A 508 10.25 -20.33 -24.98
N LEU A 509 9.07 -20.09 -24.39
CA LEU A 509 8.41 -18.78 -24.42
C LEU A 509 9.17 -17.70 -23.64
N SER A 510 9.81 -18.08 -22.54
CA SER A 510 10.61 -17.15 -21.72
C SER A 510 11.93 -16.75 -22.39
N PHE A 511 12.53 -17.65 -23.17
CA PHE A 511 13.73 -17.37 -23.97
C PHE A 511 13.40 -16.77 -25.35
N GLU A 512 12.12 -16.54 -25.67
CA GLU A 512 11.64 -16.10 -26.99
C GLU A 512 12.15 -17.01 -28.13
N HIS A 513 12.26 -18.31 -27.84
CA HIS A 513 12.83 -19.31 -28.75
C HIS A 513 11.86 -19.63 -29.89
N SER A 514 12.36 -19.63 -31.13
CA SER A 514 11.52 -19.82 -32.33
C SER A 514 10.81 -21.19 -32.42
N ILE A 515 11.28 -22.18 -31.66
CA ILE A 515 10.73 -23.54 -31.56
C ILE A 515 9.41 -23.61 -30.77
N ALA A 516 9.02 -22.56 -30.03
CA ALA A 516 7.83 -22.58 -29.19
C ALA A 516 6.55 -22.97 -29.96
N THR A 517 6.45 -22.54 -31.23
CA THR A 517 5.34 -22.93 -32.13
C THR A 517 5.38 -24.40 -32.56
N SER A 518 6.55 -24.99 -32.69
CA SER A 518 6.70 -26.43 -32.97
C SER A 518 6.32 -27.27 -31.74
N PHE A 519 6.75 -26.87 -30.54
CA PHE A 519 6.33 -27.53 -29.31
C PHE A 519 4.82 -27.44 -29.11
N ALA A 520 4.22 -26.28 -29.34
CA ALA A 520 2.77 -26.11 -29.35
C ALA A 520 2.07 -27.12 -30.26
N LYS A 521 2.57 -27.33 -31.49
CA LYS A 521 2.02 -28.35 -32.40
C LYS A 521 2.18 -29.77 -31.87
N ILE A 522 3.32 -30.11 -31.27
CA ILE A 522 3.53 -31.44 -30.68
C ILE A 522 2.55 -31.66 -29.51
N ILE A 523 2.45 -30.68 -28.61
CA ILE A 523 1.56 -30.72 -27.43
C ILE A 523 0.08 -30.80 -27.86
N SER A 524 -0.29 -30.26 -29.03
CA SER A 524 -1.67 -30.34 -29.54
C SER A 524 -2.15 -31.76 -29.85
N TYR A 525 -1.25 -32.75 -29.93
CA TYR A 525 -1.61 -34.17 -30.06
C TYR A 525 -2.00 -34.84 -28.74
N ALA A 526 -1.77 -34.19 -27.59
CA ALA A 526 -2.18 -34.68 -26.27
C ALA A 526 -3.70 -34.52 -26.06
N THR A 527 -4.24 -35.15 -25.03
CA THR A 527 -5.67 -35.00 -24.67
C THR A 527 -5.95 -33.59 -24.11
N GLU A 528 -7.20 -33.12 -24.20
CA GLU A 528 -7.58 -31.80 -23.69
C GLU A 528 -7.26 -31.62 -22.20
N ASP A 529 -7.43 -32.67 -21.39
CA ASP A 529 -7.12 -32.66 -19.96
C ASP A 529 -5.61 -32.55 -19.68
N GLU A 530 -4.78 -33.23 -20.47
CA GLU A 530 -3.32 -33.14 -20.38
C GLU A 530 -2.83 -31.75 -20.78
N ILE A 531 -3.37 -31.21 -21.88
CA ILE A 531 -3.06 -29.84 -22.34
C ILE A 531 -3.45 -28.82 -21.27
N TYR A 532 -4.66 -28.95 -20.70
CA TYR A 532 -5.12 -28.06 -19.64
C TYR A 532 -4.21 -28.12 -18.40
N LYS A 533 -3.81 -29.32 -17.96
CA LYS A 533 -2.87 -29.49 -16.85
C LYS A 533 -1.50 -28.90 -17.17
N TYR A 534 -0.96 -29.17 -18.35
CA TYR A 534 0.36 -28.72 -18.78
C TYR A 534 0.45 -27.20 -18.88
N ILE A 535 -0.51 -26.56 -19.56
CA ILE A 535 -0.53 -25.11 -19.79
C ILE A 535 -0.70 -24.34 -18.48
N ASN A 536 -1.48 -24.89 -17.55
CA ASN A 536 -1.74 -24.28 -16.27
C ASN A 536 -0.82 -24.78 -15.16
N HIS A 537 0.18 -25.62 -15.42
CA HIS A 537 1.14 -26.04 -14.41
C HIS A 537 1.99 -24.85 -13.95
N SER A 538 2.12 -24.65 -12.64
CA SER A 538 2.86 -23.51 -12.07
C SER A 538 4.25 -23.93 -11.63
N GLY A 539 5.28 -23.22 -12.09
CA GLY A 539 6.62 -23.35 -11.52
C GLY A 539 6.73 -22.72 -10.13
N ASN A 540 7.95 -22.70 -9.55
CA ASN A 540 8.25 -22.16 -8.21
C ASN A 540 7.77 -20.70 -8.01
N ASN A 541 7.74 -19.89 -9.07
CA ASN A 541 7.29 -18.49 -9.02
C ASN A 541 5.77 -18.34 -9.21
N GLY A 542 5.01 -19.44 -9.25
CA GLY A 542 3.56 -19.48 -9.47
C GLY A 542 3.15 -19.25 -10.93
N ARG A 543 4.06 -18.80 -11.80
CA ARG A 543 3.80 -18.60 -13.23
C ARG A 543 3.68 -19.91 -13.98
N ALA A 544 2.74 -19.96 -14.91
CA ALA A 544 2.48 -21.06 -15.82
C ALA A 544 2.69 -20.63 -17.27
N VAL A 545 2.65 -21.58 -18.23
CA VAL A 545 2.67 -21.29 -19.67
C VAL A 545 1.59 -20.28 -20.04
N SER A 546 0.41 -20.40 -19.42
CA SER A 546 -0.70 -19.46 -19.61
C SER A 546 -0.36 -18.01 -19.30
N HIS A 547 0.67 -17.70 -18.51
CA HIS A 547 1.09 -16.33 -18.22
C HIS A 547 2.11 -15.80 -19.25
N LEU A 548 2.60 -16.65 -20.16
CA LEU A 548 3.73 -16.37 -21.04
C LEU A 548 3.34 -16.31 -22.53
N PHE A 549 2.12 -16.71 -22.94
CA PHE A 549 1.77 -16.67 -24.36
C PHE A 549 1.79 -15.27 -24.98
N TYR A 550 1.87 -14.19 -24.21
CA TYR A 550 2.06 -12.85 -24.79
C TYR A 550 3.32 -12.77 -25.69
N SER A 551 4.38 -13.56 -25.42
CA SER A 551 5.57 -13.59 -26.28
C SER A 551 5.33 -14.29 -27.62
N SER A 552 4.29 -15.12 -27.72
CA SER A 552 3.85 -15.80 -28.94
C SER A 552 2.32 -15.83 -28.99
N TYR A 553 1.72 -14.63 -29.06
CA TYR A 553 0.28 -14.42 -28.86
C TYR A 553 -0.63 -15.17 -29.83
N LEU A 554 -0.11 -15.62 -30.98
CA LEU A 554 -0.87 -16.44 -31.93
C LEU A 554 -1.29 -17.80 -31.32
N LEU A 555 -0.54 -18.32 -30.34
CA LEU A 555 -0.88 -19.56 -29.64
C LEU A 555 -2.18 -19.45 -28.83
N ILE A 556 -2.68 -18.23 -28.59
CA ILE A 556 -3.99 -18.01 -27.95
C ILE A 556 -5.12 -18.55 -28.84
N HIS A 557 -4.95 -18.59 -30.17
CA HIS A 557 -5.95 -19.20 -31.06
C HIS A 557 -6.14 -20.69 -30.76
N ASP A 558 -5.03 -21.40 -30.55
CA ASP A 558 -5.04 -22.86 -30.41
C ASP A 558 -5.31 -23.30 -28.96
N PHE A 559 -4.77 -22.55 -27.99
CA PHE A 559 -4.81 -22.92 -26.58
C PHE A 559 -5.63 -21.99 -25.68
N GLY A 560 -6.23 -20.93 -26.23
CA GLY A 560 -6.91 -19.90 -25.44
C GLY A 560 -8.04 -20.41 -24.55
N MET A 561 -8.73 -21.49 -24.98
CA MET A 561 -9.79 -22.14 -24.19
C MET A 561 -9.23 -23.04 -23.07
N CYS A 562 -7.99 -23.52 -23.20
CA CYS A 562 -7.32 -24.35 -22.20
C CYS A 562 -6.62 -23.50 -21.12
N ILE A 563 -6.61 -22.17 -21.24
CA ILE A 563 -6.02 -21.26 -20.24
C ILE A 563 -7.00 -21.05 -19.09
N ASN A 564 -6.57 -21.31 -17.86
CA ASN A 564 -7.27 -20.84 -16.68
C ASN A 564 -6.97 -19.34 -16.47
N TRP A 565 -7.85 -18.48 -17.01
CA TRP A 565 -7.66 -17.03 -16.99
C TRP A 565 -7.74 -16.39 -15.60
N VAL A 566 -8.20 -17.10 -14.57
CA VAL A 566 -8.29 -16.60 -13.18
C VAL A 566 -7.18 -17.14 -12.27
N LYS A 567 -6.32 -18.04 -12.77
CA LYS A 567 -5.18 -18.54 -12.03
C LYS A 567 -4.21 -17.41 -11.71
N ARG A 568 -3.71 -17.33 -10.48
CA ARG A 568 -2.79 -16.27 -10.03
C ARG A 568 -1.37 -16.79 -9.85
N ASP A 569 -0.39 -16.00 -10.26
CA ASP A 569 1.02 -16.20 -9.90
C ASP A 569 1.31 -15.80 -8.43
N ASN A 570 2.54 -16.00 -7.96
CA ASN A 570 2.92 -15.64 -6.59
C ASN A 570 2.85 -14.12 -6.31
N PHE A 571 2.75 -13.29 -7.35
CA PHE A 571 2.56 -11.84 -7.25
C PHE A 571 1.07 -11.43 -7.33
N GLY A 572 0.16 -12.41 -7.41
CA GLY A 572 -1.28 -12.19 -7.50
C GLY A 572 -1.79 -11.86 -8.91
N ASN A 573 -0.96 -11.96 -9.94
CA ASN A 573 -1.34 -11.62 -11.31
C ASN A 573 -1.95 -12.81 -12.03
N THR A 574 -3.04 -12.54 -12.77
CA THR A 574 -3.65 -13.51 -13.69
C THR A 574 -3.03 -13.42 -15.08
N PRO A 575 -3.13 -14.45 -15.94
CA PRO A 575 -2.73 -14.37 -17.35
C PRO A 575 -3.26 -13.11 -18.05
N PHE A 576 -4.54 -12.80 -17.84
CA PHE A 576 -5.17 -11.64 -18.48
C PHE A 576 -4.54 -10.32 -18.02
N MET A 577 -4.22 -10.18 -16.74
CA MET A 577 -3.51 -9.01 -16.22
C MET A 577 -2.12 -8.84 -16.79
N VAL A 578 -1.38 -9.95 -16.93
CA VAL A 578 -0.03 -9.91 -17.50
C VAL A 578 -0.12 -9.34 -18.91
N TYR A 579 -1.08 -9.81 -19.72
CA TYR A 579 -1.19 -9.39 -21.12
C TYR A 579 -1.61 -7.93 -21.23
N VAL A 580 -2.56 -7.48 -20.40
CA VAL A 580 -2.95 -6.07 -20.32
C VAL A 580 -1.79 -5.15 -19.93
N ARG A 581 -0.81 -5.65 -19.14
CA ARG A 581 0.38 -4.87 -18.76
C ARG A 581 1.49 -4.88 -19.81
N CYS A 582 1.42 -5.73 -20.84
CA CYS A 582 2.40 -5.79 -21.92
C CYS A 582 2.18 -4.67 -22.95
N TYR A 583 1.89 -3.43 -22.53
CA TYR A 583 1.61 -2.31 -23.43
C TYR A 583 2.80 -1.88 -24.30
N ASP A 584 4.01 -2.32 -23.96
CA ASP A 584 5.22 -2.11 -24.78
C ASP A 584 5.41 -3.22 -25.85
N HIS A 585 4.48 -4.17 -25.96
CA HIS A 585 4.53 -5.24 -26.95
C HIS A 585 4.31 -4.69 -28.38
N PRO A 586 5.13 -5.07 -29.40
CA PRO A 586 5.04 -4.51 -30.75
C PRO A 586 3.65 -4.64 -31.39
N ASN A 587 2.98 -5.77 -31.14
CA ASN A 587 1.63 -6.07 -31.66
C ASN A 587 0.57 -6.04 -30.54
N TYR A 588 0.70 -5.15 -29.56
CA TYR A 588 -0.20 -5.11 -28.38
C TYR A 588 -1.69 -5.08 -28.76
N ASN A 589 -2.08 -4.29 -29.76
CA ASN A 589 -3.48 -4.18 -30.18
C ASN A 589 -4.03 -5.50 -30.74
N GLU A 590 -3.23 -6.26 -31.50
CA GLU A 590 -3.62 -7.58 -32.02
C GLU A 590 -3.69 -8.63 -30.91
N LEU A 591 -2.70 -8.63 -30.00
CA LEU A 591 -2.69 -9.47 -28.80
C LEU A 591 -3.99 -9.26 -28.00
N MET A 592 -4.37 -8.02 -27.74
CA MET A 592 -5.58 -7.70 -26.97
C MET A 592 -6.87 -7.99 -27.75
N ALA A 593 -6.87 -7.79 -29.07
CA ALA A 593 -8.00 -8.13 -29.95
C ALA A 593 -8.28 -9.65 -29.99
N LEU A 594 -7.25 -10.49 -29.83
CA LEU A 594 -7.41 -11.94 -29.67
C LEU A 594 -7.75 -12.32 -28.22
N THR A 595 -7.10 -11.70 -27.24
CA THR A 595 -7.22 -12.06 -25.82
C THR A 595 -8.61 -11.73 -25.26
N ILE A 596 -9.13 -10.51 -25.47
CA ILE A 596 -10.38 -10.05 -24.83
C ILE A 596 -11.59 -10.93 -25.21
N PRO A 597 -11.83 -11.25 -26.51
CA PRO A 597 -12.89 -12.17 -26.89
C PRO A 597 -12.69 -13.60 -26.36
N THR A 598 -11.43 -14.09 -26.35
CA THR A 598 -11.08 -15.41 -25.84
C THR A 598 -11.40 -15.54 -24.34
N VAL A 599 -11.01 -14.55 -23.53
CA VAL A 599 -11.33 -14.50 -22.10
C VAL A 599 -12.85 -14.51 -21.90
N LYS A 600 -13.59 -13.70 -22.65
CA LYS A 600 -15.06 -13.68 -22.57
C LYS A 600 -15.66 -15.05 -22.89
N GLN A 601 -15.19 -15.71 -23.95
CA GLN A 601 -15.68 -17.03 -24.33
C GLN A 601 -15.34 -18.09 -23.28
N TRP A 602 -14.16 -18.02 -22.67
CA TRP A 602 -13.77 -18.91 -21.58
C TRP A 602 -14.69 -18.76 -20.36
N TYR A 603 -15.00 -17.53 -19.93
CA TYR A 603 -15.97 -17.31 -18.84
C TYR A 603 -17.34 -17.93 -19.17
N ILE A 604 -17.80 -17.83 -20.42
CA ILE A 604 -19.07 -18.44 -20.87
C ILE A 604 -19.00 -19.97 -20.76
N ASN A 605 -17.91 -20.59 -21.23
CA ASN A 605 -17.73 -22.05 -21.17
C ASN A 605 -17.68 -22.57 -19.73
N GLU A 606 -17.08 -21.79 -18.82
CA GLU A 606 -17.03 -22.07 -17.38
C GLU A 606 -18.35 -21.81 -16.65
N ASN A 607 -19.41 -21.39 -17.36
CA ASN A 607 -20.70 -20.95 -16.80
C ASN A 607 -20.55 -19.83 -15.75
N LYS A 608 -19.58 -18.92 -15.95
CA LYS A 608 -19.29 -17.76 -15.09
C LYS A 608 -19.55 -16.45 -15.83
N LEU A 609 -19.94 -15.42 -15.10
CA LEU A 609 -19.90 -14.05 -15.62
C LEU A 609 -18.52 -13.45 -15.35
N PHE A 610 -18.05 -12.60 -16.26
CA PHE A 610 -16.82 -11.85 -16.03
C PHE A 610 -16.96 -11.01 -14.75
N SER A 611 -16.07 -11.26 -13.79
CA SER A 611 -15.95 -10.50 -12.56
C SER A 611 -14.63 -9.75 -12.55
N PHE A 612 -14.66 -8.44 -12.32
CA PHE A 612 -13.43 -7.67 -12.20
C PHE A 612 -12.62 -8.06 -10.95
N ARG A 613 -13.26 -8.69 -9.94
CA ARG A 613 -12.62 -9.13 -8.68
C ARG A 613 -11.63 -10.27 -8.91
N ASP A 614 -11.92 -11.12 -9.89
CA ASP A 614 -11.01 -12.19 -10.33
C ASP A 614 -9.69 -11.60 -10.84
N HIS A 615 -9.74 -10.33 -11.25
CA HIS A 615 -8.63 -9.58 -11.81
C HIS A 615 -8.33 -8.27 -11.04
N LEU A 616 -8.14 -8.37 -9.73
CA LEU A 616 -7.52 -7.31 -8.89
C LEU A 616 -6.01 -7.55 -8.66
N ASP A 617 -5.20 -6.50 -8.81
CA ASP A 617 -3.78 -6.57 -8.45
C ASP A 617 -3.54 -6.34 -6.95
N SER A 618 -2.27 -6.40 -6.53
CA SER A 618 -1.87 -6.20 -5.13
C SER A 618 -2.10 -4.79 -4.57
N LYS A 619 -2.54 -3.83 -5.40
CA LYS A 619 -2.92 -2.47 -5.03
C LYS A 619 -4.42 -2.24 -5.25
N GLY A 620 -5.19 -3.31 -5.45
CA GLY A 620 -6.63 -3.24 -5.73
C GLY A 620 -6.96 -2.61 -7.09
N ASN A 621 -6.04 -2.52 -8.05
CA ASN A 621 -6.36 -2.01 -9.39
C ASN A 621 -7.15 -3.06 -10.18
N THR A 622 -8.25 -2.64 -10.80
CA THR A 622 -8.98 -3.43 -11.80
C THR A 622 -8.29 -3.36 -13.16
N ILE A 623 -8.71 -4.21 -14.12
CA ILE A 623 -8.25 -4.16 -15.52
C ILE A 623 -8.41 -2.74 -16.14
N LEU A 624 -9.49 -2.01 -15.80
CA LEU A 624 -9.71 -0.64 -16.29
C LEU A 624 -8.62 0.34 -15.85
N HIS A 625 -8.04 0.16 -14.66
CA HIS A 625 -6.93 0.98 -14.17
C HIS A 625 -5.62 0.64 -14.90
N MET A 626 -5.48 -0.62 -15.31
CA MET A 626 -4.25 -1.16 -15.88
C MET A 626 -4.11 -0.84 -17.36
N ILE A 627 -5.20 -0.85 -18.13
CA ILE A 627 -5.18 -0.56 -19.57
C ILE A 627 -4.63 0.86 -19.82
N ARG A 628 -3.60 0.93 -20.66
CA ARG A 628 -2.96 2.19 -21.06
C ARG A 628 -3.44 2.68 -22.42
N ASP A 629 -3.62 1.78 -23.38
CA ASP A 629 -4.04 2.07 -24.75
C ASP A 629 -5.56 2.29 -24.86
N SER A 630 -5.96 3.27 -25.66
CA SER A 630 -7.36 3.70 -25.79
C SER A 630 -8.19 2.75 -26.65
N ILE A 631 -7.61 2.15 -27.69
CA ILE A 631 -8.28 1.18 -28.57
C ILE A 631 -8.68 -0.07 -27.77
N THR A 632 -7.74 -0.57 -26.97
CA THR A 632 -7.94 -1.71 -26.08
C THR A 632 -8.99 -1.41 -25.02
N LEU A 633 -8.99 -0.20 -24.46
CA LEU A 633 -9.97 0.23 -23.47
C LEU A 633 -11.39 0.25 -24.04
N ASP A 634 -11.56 0.83 -25.23
CA ASP A 634 -12.85 0.85 -25.94
C ASP A 634 -13.35 -0.56 -26.27
N LEU A 635 -12.46 -1.43 -26.77
CA LEU A 635 -12.78 -2.85 -27.02
C LEU A 635 -13.23 -3.56 -25.73
N PHE A 636 -12.51 -3.35 -24.61
CA PHE A 636 -12.85 -3.95 -23.33
C PHE A 636 -14.22 -3.51 -22.81
N LEU A 637 -14.51 -2.20 -22.85
CA LEU A 637 -15.80 -1.64 -22.42
C LEU A 637 -16.97 -2.12 -23.29
N LYS A 638 -16.78 -2.27 -24.61
CA LYS A 638 -17.79 -2.83 -25.53
C LYS A 638 -18.02 -4.32 -25.32
N THR A 639 -16.97 -5.05 -24.96
CA THR A 639 -17.01 -6.51 -24.80
C THR A 639 -17.73 -6.95 -23.53
N PHE A 640 -17.49 -6.24 -22.42
CA PHE A 640 -18.03 -6.56 -21.09
C PHE A 640 -19.02 -5.49 -20.59
N LYS A 641 -20.29 -5.90 -20.39
CA LYS A 641 -21.38 -4.98 -19.98
C LYS A 641 -21.56 -4.82 -18.46
N GLY A 642 -21.10 -5.78 -17.65
CA GLY A 642 -21.23 -5.79 -16.18
C GLY A 642 -20.05 -5.17 -15.42
N LEU A 643 -19.36 -4.18 -16.00
CA LEU A 643 -18.18 -3.56 -15.41
C LEU A 643 -18.57 -2.47 -14.38
N GLU A 644 -17.84 -2.40 -13.27
CA GLU A 644 -17.94 -1.29 -12.32
C GLU A 644 -16.86 -0.23 -12.64
N LEU A 645 -17.28 0.87 -13.28
CA LEU A 645 -16.39 1.95 -13.70
C LEU A 645 -16.01 2.89 -12.54
N ASN A 646 -16.78 2.89 -11.45
CA ASN A 646 -16.57 3.78 -10.30
C ASN A 646 -15.77 3.10 -9.18
N TYR A 647 -15.29 1.86 -9.40
CA TYR A 647 -14.48 1.14 -8.43
C TYR A 647 -13.21 1.93 -8.09
N LEU A 648 -12.91 2.02 -6.79
CA LEU A 648 -11.72 2.69 -6.27
C LEU A 648 -10.68 1.66 -5.84
N ASN A 649 -9.43 1.85 -6.27
CA ASN A 649 -8.31 1.01 -5.83
C ASN A 649 -7.95 1.25 -4.35
N ASP A 650 -6.91 0.58 -3.84
CA ASP A 650 -6.49 0.71 -2.43
C ASP A 650 -5.98 2.13 -2.08
N SER A 651 -5.65 2.94 -3.09
CA SER A 651 -5.32 4.36 -2.95
C SER A 651 -6.53 5.28 -3.15
N ASN A 652 -7.74 4.73 -3.11
CA ASN A 652 -9.03 5.38 -3.33
C ASN A 652 -9.13 6.14 -4.67
N GLN A 653 -8.46 5.67 -5.72
CA GLN A 653 -8.51 6.27 -7.05
C GLN A 653 -9.34 5.41 -8.00
N SER A 654 -10.23 6.05 -8.78
CA SER A 654 -10.92 5.39 -9.90
C SER A 654 -10.00 5.27 -11.13
N ALA A 655 -10.42 4.47 -12.11
CA ALA A 655 -9.70 4.35 -13.38
C ALA A 655 -9.55 5.71 -14.10
N VAL A 656 -10.58 6.56 -14.04
CA VAL A 656 -10.52 7.93 -14.58
C VAL A 656 -9.56 8.80 -13.78
N SER A 657 -9.62 8.77 -12.44
CA SER A 657 -8.69 9.52 -11.59
C SER A 657 -7.22 9.17 -11.91
N LEU A 658 -6.94 7.89 -12.16
CA LEU A 658 -5.61 7.42 -12.53
C LEU A 658 -5.22 7.87 -13.95
N ALA A 659 -6.14 7.80 -14.91
CA ALA A 659 -5.93 8.30 -16.27
C ALA A 659 -5.60 9.81 -16.29
N VAL A 660 -6.31 10.60 -15.49
CA VAL A 660 -6.04 12.05 -15.30
C VAL A 660 -4.67 12.28 -14.68
N ARG A 661 -4.33 11.56 -13.61
CA ARG A 661 -3.04 11.66 -12.92
C ARG A 661 -1.85 11.39 -13.86
N TYR A 662 -2.02 10.51 -14.84
CA TYR A 662 -1.00 10.15 -15.82
C TYR A 662 -1.19 10.82 -17.20
N ASN A 663 -2.03 11.86 -17.32
CA ASN A 663 -2.28 12.61 -18.55
C ASN A 663 -2.71 11.73 -19.75
N ARG A 664 -3.47 10.66 -19.52
CA ARG A 664 -3.98 9.74 -20.57
C ARG A 664 -5.30 10.27 -21.17
N ILE A 665 -5.21 11.29 -22.02
CA ILE A 665 -6.37 12.03 -22.54
C ILE A 665 -7.41 11.14 -23.25
N ASP A 666 -6.98 10.23 -24.12
CA ASP A 666 -7.88 9.36 -24.88
C ASP A 666 -8.66 8.41 -23.96
N ASN A 667 -8.02 7.90 -22.90
CA ASN A 667 -8.69 7.05 -21.90
C ASN A 667 -9.70 7.85 -21.09
N VAL A 668 -9.36 9.09 -20.72
CA VAL A 668 -10.31 10.00 -20.06
C VAL A 668 -11.52 10.20 -20.97
N GLU A 669 -11.32 10.47 -22.26
CA GLU A 669 -12.41 10.67 -23.23
C GLU A 669 -13.35 9.48 -23.31
N ILE A 670 -12.81 8.26 -23.43
CA ILE A 670 -13.60 7.04 -23.56
C ILE A 670 -14.38 6.76 -22.26
N LEU A 671 -13.73 6.88 -21.10
CA LEU A 671 -14.36 6.55 -19.81
C LEU A 671 -15.47 7.54 -19.43
N ILE A 672 -15.28 8.85 -19.65
CA ILE A 672 -16.29 9.86 -19.27
C ILE A 672 -17.53 9.85 -20.19
N LYS A 673 -17.39 9.32 -21.41
CA LYS A 673 -18.51 9.12 -22.34
C LYS A 673 -19.38 7.91 -21.96
N ASP A 674 -18.86 6.99 -21.15
CA ASP A 674 -19.63 5.85 -20.68
C ASP A 674 -20.67 6.31 -19.63
N PRO A 675 -21.98 6.08 -19.87
CA PRO A 675 -23.03 6.57 -18.98
C PRO A 675 -23.04 5.89 -17.60
N ARG A 676 -22.28 4.80 -17.39
CA ARG A 676 -22.13 4.12 -16.09
C ARG A 676 -21.15 4.84 -15.16
N PHE A 677 -20.27 5.68 -15.71
CA PHE A 677 -19.31 6.43 -14.91
C PHE A 677 -19.95 7.67 -14.27
N CYS A 678 -19.59 7.95 -13.02
CA CYS A 678 -20.12 9.06 -12.24
C CYS A 678 -18.97 9.92 -11.69
N LEU A 679 -18.85 11.16 -12.17
CA LEU A 679 -17.80 12.11 -11.76
C LEU A 679 -17.94 12.58 -10.31
N SER A 680 -19.11 12.39 -9.70
CA SER A 680 -19.43 12.78 -8.33
C SER A 680 -19.06 11.73 -7.29
N VAL A 681 -18.60 10.54 -7.72
CA VAL A 681 -17.98 9.57 -6.82
C VAL A 681 -16.63 10.13 -6.36
N VAL A 682 -16.48 10.28 -5.05
CA VAL A 682 -15.27 10.80 -4.40
C VAL A 682 -14.58 9.74 -3.57
N ASP A 683 -13.29 9.91 -3.34
CA ASP A 683 -12.52 9.16 -2.34
C ASP A 683 -13.23 9.23 -0.98
N PRO A 684 -13.57 8.08 -0.33
CA PRO A 684 -14.29 8.08 0.95
C PRO A 684 -13.49 8.66 2.13
N VAL A 685 -12.16 8.79 2.00
CA VAL A 685 -11.26 9.31 3.02
C VAL A 685 -10.93 10.78 2.77
N MET A 686 -10.41 11.12 1.59
CA MET A 686 -9.99 12.50 1.29
C MET A 686 -11.05 13.33 0.58
N TYR A 687 -12.16 12.74 0.12
CA TYR A 687 -13.24 13.40 -0.61
C TYR A 687 -12.78 14.08 -1.90
N MET A 688 -11.73 13.53 -2.52
CA MET A 688 -11.20 13.98 -3.81
C MET A 688 -11.98 13.32 -4.96
N SER A 689 -12.36 14.12 -5.96
CA SER A 689 -12.97 13.64 -7.19
C SER A 689 -11.93 13.57 -8.33
N PRO A 690 -12.25 12.98 -9.50
CA PRO A 690 -11.37 13.02 -10.67
C PRO A 690 -10.93 14.45 -11.07
N LEU A 691 -11.77 15.46 -10.80
CA LEU A 691 -11.47 16.88 -11.08
C LEU A 691 -10.30 17.43 -10.25
N ASP A 692 -10.03 16.84 -9.07
CA ASP A 692 -8.98 17.28 -8.17
C ASP A 692 -7.57 16.81 -8.61
N TYR A 693 -7.50 15.75 -9.42
CA TYR A 693 -6.24 15.21 -9.95
C TYR A 693 -5.68 15.98 -11.14
N VAL A 694 -6.42 16.96 -11.66
CA VAL A 694 -5.95 17.91 -12.67
C VAL A 694 -4.78 18.74 -12.11
N LYS A 695 -3.67 18.79 -12.84
CA LYS A 695 -2.42 19.40 -12.38
C LYS A 695 -2.37 20.88 -12.72
N LEU A 696 -2.97 21.74 -11.90
CA LEU A 696 -3.00 23.20 -12.17
C LEU A 696 -1.60 23.83 -12.33
N GLU A 697 -0.57 23.30 -11.68
CA GLU A 697 0.82 23.76 -11.85
C GLU A 697 1.36 23.58 -13.28
N ARG A 698 0.74 22.68 -14.04
CA ARG A 698 1.07 22.39 -15.44
C ARG A 698 -0.02 22.91 -16.38
N TRP A 699 -0.64 24.04 -16.04
CA TRP A 699 -1.71 24.63 -16.86
C TRP A 699 -1.24 25.05 -18.25
N GLU A 700 0.06 25.27 -18.44
CA GLU A 700 0.66 25.61 -19.73
C GLU A 700 0.64 24.44 -20.73
N GLU A 701 0.51 23.20 -20.27
CA GLU A 701 0.42 22.01 -21.14
C GLU A 701 -0.99 21.86 -21.76
N ASP A 702 -1.09 21.82 -23.09
CA ASP A 702 -2.37 21.64 -23.82
C ASP A 702 -3.15 20.40 -23.37
N ILE A 703 -2.44 19.28 -23.18
CA ILE A 703 -3.05 17.99 -22.79
C ILE A 703 -3.81 18.14 -21.48
N ASN A 704 -3.19 18.77 -20.48
CA ASN A 704 -3.78 18.94 -19.16
C ASN A 704 -4.97 19.92 -19.18
N ARG A 705 -4.91 20.99 -20.00
CA ARG A 705 -6.06 21.89 -20.22
C ARG A 705 -7.23 21.19 -20.89
N ASN A 706 -6.96 20.34 -21.88
CA ASN A 706 -7.99 19.59 -22.58
C ASN A 706 -8.66 18.56 -21.67
N ILE A 707 -7.89 17.79 -20.88
CA ILE A 707 -8.42 16.88 -19.85
C ILE A 707 -9.31 17.65 -18.87
N ALA A 708 -8.82 18.78 -18.36
CA ALA A 708 -9.55 19.63 -17.43
C ALA A 708 -10.89 20.10 -18.05
N LYS A 709 -10.86 20.61 -19.29
CA LYS A 709 -12.05 21.08 -20.01
C LYS A 709 -13.07 19.97 -20.20
N MET A 710 -12.64 18.77 -20.61
CA MET A 710 -13.54 17.63 -20.84
C MET A 710 -14.23 17.17 -19.56
N LEU A 711 -13.46 16.99 -18.47
CA LEU A 711 -14.02 16.58 -17.17
C LEU A 711 -14.99 17.61 -16.61
N GLU A 712 -14.61 18.88 -16.67
CA GLU A 712 -15.36 19.98 -16.09
C GLU A 712 -16.67 20.22 -16.83
N ILE A 713 -16.66 20.21 -18.17
CA ILE A 713 -17.89 20.33 -18.96
C ILE A 713 -18.81 19.13 -18.69
N GLN A 714 -18.26 17.91 -18.69
CA GLN A 714 -19.05 16.71 -18.40
C GLN A 714 -19.64 16.75 -16.99
N PHE A 715 -18.88 17.21 -15.99
CA PHE A 715 -19.35 17.41 -14.62
C PHE A 715 -20.50 18.43 -14.56
N ILE A 716 -20.38 19.56 -15.26
CA ILE A 716 -21.42 20.59 -15.28
C ILE A 716 -22.73 20.05 -15.88
N TRP A 717 -22.63 19.38 -17.03
CA TRP A 717 -23.78 18.85 -17.74
C TRP A 717 -24.48 17.73 -16.96
N THR A 718 -23.70 16.84 -16.33
CA THR A 718 -24.25 15.72 -15.54
C THR A 718 -24.90 16.19 -14.23
N GLU A 719 -24.28 17.11 -13.50
CA GLU A 719 -24.76 17.52 -12.17
C GLU A 719 -25.75 18.70 -12.17
N TYR A 720 -25.49 19.72 -13.00
CA TYR A 720 -26.25 20.98 -12.99
C TYR A 720 -27.05 21.23 -14.28
N GLY A 721 -26.80 20.47 -15.34
CA GLY A 721 -27.54 20.50 -16.60
C GLY A 721 -26.87 21.31 -17.71
N GLU A 722 -27.21 20.99 -18.96
CA GLU A 722 -26.57 21.52 -20.19
C GLU A 722 -26.75 23.02 -20.41
N ASN A 723 -27.75 23.64 -19.79
CA ASN A 723 -28.09 25.05 -20.00
C ASN A 723 -27.27 26.01 -19.14
N LEU A 724 -26.34 25.52 -18.31
CA LEU A 724 -25.58 26.36 -17.40
C LEU A 724 -24.30 26.85 -18.08
N ASP A 725 -24.25 28.15 -18.40
CA ASP A 725 -23.10 28.76 -19.09
C ASP A 725 -21.83 28.86 -18.24
N ILE A 726 -21.95 28.81 -16.91
CA ILE A 726 -20.83 28.92 -15.97
C ILE A 726 -21.07 28.15 -14.68
N ALA A 727 -20.05 27.45 -14.19
CA ALA A 727 -20.09 26.77 -12.90
C ALA A 727 -18.71 26.73 -12.22
N CYS A 728 -18.72 26.77 -10.89
CA CYS A 728 -17.58 26.50 -10.05
C CYS A 728 -17.25 25.01 -10.11
N VAL A 729 -16.03 24.67 -10.49
CA VAL A 729 -15.60 23.27 -10.70
C VAL A 729 -14.55 22.82 -9.69
N ARG A 730 -13.88 23.77 -9.02
CA ARG A 730 -12.90 23.51 -7.95
C ARG A 730 -12.68 24.75 -7.10
N ALA A 731 -12.16 24.58 -5.89
CA ALA A 731 -11.67 25.68 -5.06
C ALA A 731 -10.40 25.26 -4.31
N ARG A 732 -9.43 26.17 -4.21
CA ARG A 732 -8.12 25.96 -3.54
C ARG A 732 -7.66 27.23 -2.83
N PHE A 733 -6.77 27.08 -1.85
CA PHE A 733 -6.15 28.22 -1.18
C PHE A 733 -4.98 28.76 -2.01
N GLU A 734 -5.03 30.04 -2.35
CA GLU A 734 -3.94 30.80 -2.95
C GLU A 734 -3.21 31.61 -1.86
N PRO A 735 -1.86 31.70 -1.88
CA PRO A 735 -1.05 32.28 -0.80
C PRO A 735 -1.52 33.67 -0.34
N ASP A 736 -1.77 34.56 -1.30
CA ASP A 736 -2.10 35.97 -1.05
C ASP A 736 -3.61 36.26 -1.06
N ASN A 737 -4.42 35.36 -1.61
CA ASN A 737 -5.84 35.61 -1.90
C ASN A 737 -6.81 34.74 -1.09
N GLY A 738 -6.30 33.83 -0.26
CA GLY A 738 -7.13 32.93 0.53
C GLY A 738 -7.83 31.89 -0.33
N LEU A 739 -9.05 31.49 0.03
CA LEU A 739 -9.80 30.50 -0.74
C LEU A 739 -10.32 31.10 -2.06
N CYS A 740 -9.83 30.58 -3.18
CA CYS A 740 -10.23 30.96 -4.52
C CYS A 740 -11.01 29.83 -5.20
N CYS A 741 -12.05 30.19 -5.94
CA CYS A 741 -12.92 29.31 -6.71
C CYS A 741 -12.57 29.44 -8.20
N TYR A 742 -12.53 28.31 -8.89
CA TYR A 742 -12.28 28.24 -10.32
C TYR A 742 -13.61 27.98 -11.02
N PHE A 743 -14.03 28.93 -11.85
CA PHE A 743 -15.23 28.84 -12.64
C PHE A 743 -14.89 28.42 -14.07
N ARG A 744 -15.63 27.46 -14.60
CA ARG A 744 -15.58 27.07 -16.01
C ARG A 744 -16.75 27.71 -16.75
N VAL A 745 -16.45 28.39 -17.85
CA VAL A 745 -17.42 28.92 -18.82
C VAL A 745 -17.59 27.91 -19.96
N VAL A 746 -18.82 27.51 -20.28
CA VAL A 746 -19.10 26.43 -21.24
C VAL A 746 -19.23 26.94 -22.67
N ASN A 747 -19.92 28.07 -22.86
CA ASN A 747 -20.28 28.60 -24.19
C ASN A 747 -19.47 29.87 -24.54
N LYS A 748 -18.28 29.74 -25.18
CA LYS A 748 -17.59 30.83 -25.90
C LYS A 748 -16.43 30.31 -26.80
N LEU A 749 -16.15 31.05 -27.87
CA LEU A 749 -15.08 30.80 -28.84
C LEU A 749 -13.93 31.80 -28.63
N GLY A 750 -12.73 31.34 -28.23
CA GLY A 750 -11.46 32.05 -28.45
C GLY A 750 -10.66 32.60 -27.25
N LYS A 751 -11.05 32.39 -25.99
CA LYS A 751 -10.28 32.78 -24.77
C LYS A 751 -10.22 31.62 -23.75
N SER A 752 -9.48 31.77 -22.64
CA SER A 752 -9.52 30.78 -21.54
C SER A 752 -10.92 30.71 -20.96
N ASP A 753 -11.41 29.49 -20.86
CA ASP A 753 -12.73 29.20 -20.31
C ASP A 753 -12.68 29.06 -18.77
N ILE A 754 -11.51 29.23 -18.11
CA ILE A 754 -11.40 29.22 -16.64
C ILE A 754 -11.24 30.64 -16.09
N ILE A 755 -11.94 30.91 -14.99
CA ILE A 755 -11.89 32.17 -14.25
C ILE A 755 -11.61 31.87 -12.77
N LEU A 756 -10.51 32.43 -12.24
CA LEU A 756 -10.13 32.25 -10.82
C LEU A 756 -10.59 33.45 -9.98
N VAL A 757 -11.41 33.19 -8.97
CA VAL A 757 -12.12 34.22 -8.20
C VAL A 757 -12.02 33.98 -6.69
N PRO A 758 -11.58 34.96 -5.87
CA PRO A 758 -11.61 34.83 -4.41
C PRO A 758 -13.05 34.70 -3.88
N ILE A 759 -13.29 33.80 -2.92
CA ILE A 759 -14.64 33.61 -2.33
C ILE A 759 -15.20 34.89 -1.73
N ALA A 760 -14.34 35.72 -1.15
CA ALA A 760 -14.72 37.03 -0.60
C ALA A 760 -15.30 37.95 -1.70
N SER A 761 -14.73 37.92 -2.90
CA SER A 761 -15.22 38.70 -4.04
C SER A 761 -16.56 38.18 -4.54
N ILE A 762 -16.78 36.86 -4.54
CA ILE A 762 -18.06 36.24 -4.91
C ILE A 762 -19.18 36.71 -3.96
N ILE A 763 -18.96 36.60 -2.65
CA ILE A 763 -19.94 37.04 -1.63
C ILE A 763 -20.24 38.54 -1.78
N LYS A 764 -19.23 39.36 -2.03
CA LYS A 764 -19.41 40.80 -2.24
C LYS A 764 -20.15 41.10 -3.53
N ALA A 765 -19.88 40.37 -4.62
CA ALA A 765 -20.59 40.52 -5.88
C ALA A 765 -22.08 40.22 -5.71
N PHE A 766 -22.43 39.14 -5.00
CA PHE A 766 -23.82 38.85 -4.64
C PHE A 766 -24.45 39.96 -3.79
N LYS A 767 -23.75 40.52 -2.79
CA LYS A 767 -24.24 41.67 -2.01
C LYS A 767 -24.48 42.92 -2.87
N LEU A 768 -23.65 43.18 -3.87
CA LEU A 768 -23.83 44.30 -4.79
C LEU A 768 -25.07 44.14 -5.69
N MET A 769 -25.43 42.90 -6.07
CA MET A 769 -26.65 42.65 -6.84
C MET A 769 -27.89 43.20 -6.12
N LYS A 770 -28.00 42.97 -4.80
CA LYS A 770 -29.13 43.48 -3.99
C LYS A 770 -29.17 45.01 -3.91
N LYS A 771 -28.01 45.68 -4.03
CA LYS A 771 -27.94 47.16 -4.13
C LYS A 771 -28.33 47.67 -5.51
N GLU A 772 -28.03 46.91 -6.57
CA GLU A 772 -28.46 47.23 -7.93
C GLU A 772 -29.98 47.08 -8.08
N ASN A 773 -30.58 46.06 -7.46
CA ASN A 773 -32.02 45.87 -7.42
C ASN A 773 -32.48 45.26 -6.08
N VAL A 774 -33.22 46.07 -5.30
CA VAL A 774 -33.69 45.70 -3.95
C VAL A 774 -34.73 44.57 -4.00
N CYS A 775 -35.42 44.39 -5.13
CA CYS A 775 -36.47 43.39 -5.29
C CYS A 775 -35.96 41.98 -5.66
N ILE A 776 -34.63 41.80 -5.79
CA ILE A 776 -34.05 40.48 -6.07
C ILE A 776 -34.52 39.49 -4.99
N PRO A 777 -35.02 38.31 -5.38
CA PRO A 777 -35.67 37.38 -4.47
C PRO A 777 -34.65 36.52 -3.71
N PHE A 778 -33.54 37.11 -3.27
CA PHE A 778 -32.47 36.47 -2.50
C PHE A 778 -31.83 37.47 -1.53
N ASP A 779 -31.63 37.07 -0.27
CA ASP A 779 -30.99 37.91 0.74
C ASP A 779 -29.51 37.57 0.92
N PHE A 780 -28.62 38.35 0.31
CA PHE A 780 -27.18 38.14 0.42
C PHE A 780 -26.55 38.79 1.65
N ASN A 781 -27.33 39.48 2.50
CA ASN A 781 -26.83 40.09 3.72
C ASN A 781 -26.71 39.10 4.89
N PHE A 782 -27.45 37.99 4.83
CA PHE A 782 -27.31 36.85 5.74
C PHE A 782 -26.57 35.71 5.04
N PRO A 783 -25.23 35.77 4.94
CA PRO A 783 -24.44 34.77 4.24
C PRO A 783 -24.66 33.38 4.84
N ASP A 784 -24.96 33.25 6.14
CA ASP A 784 -25.18 31.96 6.82
C ASP A 784 -26.29 31.10 6.17
N LEU A 785 -27.23 31.70 5.42
CA LEU A 785 -28.27 30.98 4.69
C LEU A 785 -27.74 30.28 3.42
N TRP A 786 -26.75 30.88 2.77
CA TRP A 786 -26.18 30.45 1.49
C TRP A 786 -24.82 29.78 1.65
N PHE A 787 -24.07 30.26 2.63
CA PHE A 787 -22.72 29.89 3.02
C PHE A 787 -22.68 29.76 4.55
N PRO A 788 -23.26 28.69 5.12
CA PRO A 788 -23.25 28.46 6.57
C PRO A 788 -21.84 28.52 7.16
N LYS A 789 -21.71 29.05 8.38
CA LYS A 789 -20.40 29.19 9.05
C LYS A 789 -19.62 27.89 9.19
N TYR A 790 -20.31 26.74 9.28
CA TYR A 790 -19.65 25.44 9.37
C TYR A 790 -18.91 25.05 8.07
N LEU A 791 -19.28 25.64 6.93
CA LEU A 791 -18.56 25.51 5.66
C LEU A 791 -17.31 26.39 5.57
N ASN A 792 -17.09 27.31 6.52
CA ASN A 792 -15.90 28.15 6.49
C ASN A 792 -14.64 27.27 6.65
N VAL A 793 -13.71 27.48 5.73
CA VAL A 793 -12.43 26.79 5.67
C VAL A 793 -11.36 27.75 6.16
N THR A 794 -10.60 27.37 7.20
CA THR A 794 -9.69 28.27 7.92
C THR A 794 -8.21 27.96 7.69
N MET A 795 -7.86 26.77 7.21
CA MET A 795 -6.47 26.34 7.07
C MET A 795 -5.85 26.80 5.74
N LYS A 796 -4.66 27.43 5.82
CA LYS A 796 -3.76 27.67 4.69
C LYS A 796 -2.76 26.52 4.62
N GLY A 797 -2.93 25.57 3.70
CA GLY A 797 -2.02 24.41 3.54
C GLY A 797 -2.71 23.15 3.01
N ASN A 798 -2.11 21.97 3.26
CA ASN A 798 -2.67 20.67 2.89
C ASN A 798 -4.12 20.56 3.38
N ILE A 799 -5.05 20.48 2.44
CA ILE A 799 -6.49 20.41 2.72
C ILE A 799 -6.75 19.07 3.40
N SER A 800 -7.06 19.10 4.70
CA SER A 800 -7.52 17.92 5.44
C SER A 800 -8.85 17.41 4.85
N SER A 801 -9.16 16.13 5.04
CA SER A 801 -10.43 15.54 4.59
C SER A 801 -11.66 16.36 5.04
N SER A 802 -11.69 16.79 6.30
CA SER A 802 -12.76 17.66 6.81
C SER A 802 -12.89 18.98 6.05
N ASN A 803 -11.78 19.60 5.65
CA ASN A 803 -11.81 20.84 4.89
C ASN A 803 -12.21 20.59 3.44
N LYS A 804 -11.82 19.45 2.85
CA LYS A 804 -12.20 19.07 1.49
C LYS A 804 -13.71 18.83 1.37
N ILE A 805 -14.34 18.16 2.35
CA ILE A 805 -15.81 18.03 2.43
C ILE A 805 -16.48 19.40 2.40
N LYS A 806 -15.99 20.33 3.25
CA LYS A 806 -16.52 21.71 3.31
C LYS A 806 -16.36 22.45 1.99
N ILE A 807 -15.24 22.26 1.30
CA ILE A 807 -14.99 22.83 -0.03
C ILE A 807 -15.98 22.27 -1.06
N ASN A 808 -16.21 20.95 -1.10
CA ASN A 808 -17.16 20.36 -2.03
C ASN A 808 -18.59 20.89 -1.78
N ALA A 809 -19.01 20.94 -0.51
CA ALA A 809 -20.30 21.51 -0.12
C ALA A 809 -20.41 23.02 -0.45
N LEU A 810 -19.31 23.77 -0.33
CA LEU A 810 -19.24 25.17 -0.76
C LEU A 810 -19.40 25.31 -2.27
N ILE A 811 -18.69 24.50 -3.06
CA ILE A 811 -18.79 24.48 -4.53
C ILE A 811 -20.23 24.18 -4.95
N ASN A 812 -20.85 23.17 -4.35
CA ASN A 812 -22.25 22.83 -4.62
C ASN A 812 -23.19 24.01 -4.28
N SER A 813 -23.02 24.64 -3.12
CA SER A 813 -23.81 25.81 -2.71
C SER A 813 -23.69 26.99 -3.69
N ILE A 814 -22.48 27.26 -4.19
CA ILE A 814 -22.22 28.28 -5.21
C ILE A 814 -22.95 27.94 -6.51
N ASN A 815 -22.82 26.72 -7.01
CA ASN A 815 -23.41 26.30 -8.27
C ASN A 815 -24.93 26.29 -8.24
N LEU A 816 -25.51 25.82 -7.13
CA LEU A 816 -26.96 25.87 -6.92
C LEU A 816 -27.49 27.30 -6.88
N LEU A 817 -26.74 28.23 -6.27
CA LEU A 817 -27.11 29.64 -6.29
C LEU A 817 -27.02 30.25 -7.70
N ILE A 818 -25.96 29.95 -8.46
CA ILE A 818 -25.82 30.42 -9.85
C ILE A 818 -26.92 29.86 -10.73
N GLN A 819 -27.22 28.56 -10.62
CA GLN A 819 -28.33 27.92 -11.30
C GLN A 819 -29.65 28.61 -10.94
N ALA A 820 -29.86 28.95 -9.67
CA ALA A 820 -31.07 29.64 -9.25
C ALA A 820 -31.20 31.06 -9.83
N LEU A 821 -30.10 31.82 -9.85
CA LEU A 821 -30.03 33.15 -10.44
C LEU A 821 -30.21 33.15 -11.96
N TYR A 822 -29.79 32.07 -12.62
CA TYR A 822 -30.02 31.85 -14.04
C TYR A 822 -31.48 31.52 -14.32
N MET A 823 -32.04 30.52 -13.62
CA MET A 823 -33.41 30.04 -13.84
C MET A 823 -34.49 31.05 -13.47
N ASN A 824 -34.25 31.92 -12.48
CA ASN A 824 -35.17 33.00 -12.15
C ASN A 824 -34.94 34.28 -12.98
N GLY A 825 -34.01 34.23 -13.94
CA GLY A 825 -33.67 35.31 -14.84
C GLY A 825 -33.19 36.58 -14.13
N THR A 826 -32.55 36.48 -12.96
CA THR A 826 -31.93 37.65 -12.29
C THR A 826 -30.65 38.06 -12.99
N LEU A 827 -29.86 37.10 -13.49
CA LEU A 827 -28.57 37.36 -14.12
C LEU A 827 -28.67 38.32 -15.31
N GLU A 828 -29.72 38.20 -16.13
CA GLU A 828 -30.00 39.10 -17.28
C GLU A 828 -30.14 40.58 -16.88
N HIS A 829 -30.52 40.86 -15.63
CA HIS A 829 -30.84 42.22 -15.15
C HIS A 829 -29.72 42.83 -14.30
N THR A 830 -28.62 42.08 -14.07
CA THR A 830 -27.49 42.50 -13.24
C THR A 830 -26.18 42.46 -14.04
N ASN A 831 -25.90 43.55 -14.76
CA ASN A 831 -24.67 43.72 -15.54
C ASN A 831 -23.42 43.57 -14.65
N THR A 832 -23.52 43.90 -13.35
CA THR A 832 -22.40 43.84 -12.40
C THR A 832 -21.86 42.42 -12.25
N LEU A 833 -22.74 41.43 -12.07
CA LEU A 833 -22.32 40.03 -11.88
C LEU A 833 -21.95 39.37 -13.20
N GLN A 834 -22.70 39.64 -14.29
CA GLN A 834 -22.37 39.12 -15.62
C GLN A 834 -21.00 39.60 -16.09
N ASN A 835 -20.69 40.89 -15.95
CA ASN A 835 -19.38 41.42 -16.34
C ASN A 835 -18.25 40.89 -15.45
N TYR A 836 -18.54 40.57 -14.19
CA TYR A 836 -17.52 40.04 -13.30
C TYR A 836 -17.25 38.54 -13.54
N LEU A 837 -18.28 37.71 -13.50
CA LEU A 837 -18.13 36.25 -13.58
C LEU A 837 -18.01 35.70 -15.00
N LEU A 838 -18.46 36.41 -16.05
CA LEU A 838 -18.46 35.89 -17.43
C LEU A 838 -17.34 36.47 -18.31
N THR A 839 -16.34 37.13 -17.70
CA THR A 839 -15.18 37.70 -18.41
C THR A 839 -14.06 36.65 -18.47
N PRO A 840 -13.83 36.00 -19.63
CA PRO A 840 -12.82 34.95 -19.77
C PRO A 840 -11.40 35.50 -19.67
N GLN A 841 -10.48 34.66 -19.18
CA GLN A 841 -9.06 34.96 -19.01
C GLN A 841 -8.23 34.60 -20.25
N GLU A 842 -6.91 34.83 -20.22
CA GLU A 842 -6.02 34.40 -21.32
C GLU A 842 -5.80 32.87 -21.30
N PRO A 843 -5.87 32.16 -22.46
CA PRO A 843 -5.93 30.69 -22.57
C PRO A 843 -4.81 29.90 -21.84
N CYS A 844 -3.68 30.53 -21.54
CA CYS A 844 -2.54 29.89 -20.87
C CYS A 844 -2.28 30.39 -19.45
N LYS A 845 -2.99 31.43 -18.98
CA LYS A 845 -2.76 32.05 -17.67
C LYS A 845 -4.01 31.97 -16.82
N ILE A 846 -3.82 31.53 -15.58
CA ILE A 846 -4.84 31.61 -14.53
C ILE A 846 -4.45 32.78 -13.64
N GLU A 847 -5.19 33.87 -13.72
CA GLU A 847 -4.96 35.06 -12.91
C GLU A 847 -6.12 35.29 -11.94
N VAL A 848 -5.84 35.80 -10.75
CA VAL A 848 -6.91 36.06 -9.78
C VAL A 848 -7.70 37.30 -10.20
N GLN A 849 -8.98 37.13 -10.50
CA GLN A 849 -9.86 38.22 -10.89
C GLN A 849 -10.48 38.86 -9.64
N HIS A 850 -10.04 40.08 -9.31
CA HIS A 850 -10.61 40.86 -8.22
C HIS A 850 -11.83 41.68 -8.67
N LEU A 851 -12.81 41.79 -7.77
CA LEU A 851 -13.98 42.64 -7.98
C LEU A 851 -13.61 44.10 -7.75
N ASP A 852 -13.77 44.97 -8.77
CA ASP A 852 -13.70 46.42 -8.57
C ASP A 852 -14.99 46.93 -7.91
N GLU A 853 -15.00 46.90 -6.58
CA GLU A 853 -16.13 47.36 -5.78
C GLU A 853 -16.44 48.85 -6.00
N ARG A 854 -15.41 49.69 -6.12
CA ARG A 854 -15.59 51.14 -6.24
C ARG A 854 -16.15 51.49 -7.61
N GLY A 855 -15.63 50.90 -8.68
CA GLY A 855 -16.18 51.06 -10.03
C GLY A 855 -17.59 50.50 -10.14
N SER A 856 -17.85 49.32 -9.56
CA SER A 856 -19.20 48.72 -9.56
C SER A 856 -20.22 49.60 -8.84
N LEU A 857 -19.89 50.13 -7.65
CA LEU A 857 -20.75 51.06 -6.94
C LEU A 857 -20.98 52.34 -7.72
N LYS A 858 -19.93 52.94 -8.30
CA LYS A 858 -20.05 54.12 -9.17
C LYS A 858 -20.99 53.87 -10.34
N ASN A 859 -20.90 52.70 -10.99
CA ASN A 859 -21.77 52.32 -12.09
C ASN A 859 -23.22 52.14 -11.66
N ILE A 860 -23.48 51.53 -10.50
CA ILE A 860 -24.83 51.39 -9.93
C ILE A 860 -25.43 52.77 -9.66
N PHE A 861 -24.69 53.67 -8.99
CA PHE A 861 -25.15 55.04 -8.73
C PHE A 861 -25.37 55.84 -10.02
N ALA A 862 -24.47 55.72 -11.00
CA ALA A 862 -24.61 56.38 -12.30
C ALA A 862 -25.84 55.89 -13.06
N LYS A 863 -26.12 54.57 -13.04
CA LYS A 863 -27.32 53.96 -13.65
C LYS A 863 -28.59 54.51 -13.01
N PHE A 864 -28.65 54.60 -11.68
CA PHE A 864 -29.78 55.18 -10.98
C PHE A 864 -29.95 56.68 -11.27
N SER A 865 -28.86 57.44 -11.27
CA SER A 865 -28.88 58.86 -11.63
C SER A 865 -29.35 59.09 -13.07
N LYS A 866 -28.92 58.24 -14.01
CA LYS A 866 -29.35 58.28 -15.42
C LYS A 866 -30.83 57.94 -15.56
N TYR A 867 -31.31 56.91 -14.88
CA TYR A 867 -32.73 56.55 -14.84
C TYR A 867 -33.60 57.69 -14.31
N ARG A 868 -33.20 58.28 -13.16
CA ARG A 868 -33.85 59.46 -12.58
C ARG A 868 -33.90 60.63 -13.57
N LYS A 869 -32.77 60.96 -14.20
CA LYS A 869 -32.67 62.04 -15.19
C LYS A 869 -33.59 61.78 -16.39
N ASN A 870 -33.56 60.57 -16.95
CA ASN A 870 -34.37 60.18 -18.11
C ASN A 870 -35.88 60.29 -17.86
N ILE A 871 -36.35 59.98 -16.65
CA ILE A 871 -37.78 60.11 -16.31
C ILE A 871 -38.19 61.56 -16.15
N LEU A 872 -37.35 62.40 -15.51
CA LEU A 872 -37.68 63.79 -15.26
C LEU A 872 -37.64 64.64 -16.55
N LEU A 873 -36.78 64.30 -17.52
CA LEU A 873 -36.66 65.01 -18.80
C LEU A 873 -37.82 64.71 -19.77
N ASP A 874 -38.35 63.48 -19.75
CA ASP A 874 -39.40 63.03 -20.66
C ASP A 874 -40.80 63.33 -20.06
N LYS A 875 -41.56 64.19 -20.74
CA LYS A 875 -42.93 64.59 -20.37
C LYS A 875 -43.84 63.39 -20.07
N LEU A 876 -43.88 62.41 -20.96
CA LEU A 876 -44.77 61.25 -20.84
C LEU A 876 -44.34 60.34 -19.69
N LYS A 877 -43.04 60.12 -19.52
CA LYS A 877 -42.51 59.31 -18.41
C LYS A 877 -42.71 60.00 -17.06
N PHE A 878 -42.52 61.32 -16.98
CA PHE A 878 -42.78 62.08 -15.76
C PHE A 878 -44.25 62.05 -15.35
N LYS A 879 -45.16 62.26 -16.31
CA LYS A 879 -46.60 62.14 -16.03
C LYS A 879 -46.96 60.76 -15.50
N ARG A 880 -46.44 59.70 -16.12
CA ARG A 880 -46.63 58.32 -15.65
C ARG A 880 -46.01 58.11 -14.27
N MET A 881 -44.87 58.69 -13.94
CA MET A 881 -44.22 58.54 -12.63
C MET A 881 -45.11 59.00 -11.46
N ILE A 882 -45.98 59.99 -11.65
CA ILE A 882 -46.87 60.48 -10.59
C ILE A 882 -47.88 59.39 -10.22
N ILE A 883 -47.85 58.99 -8.95
CA ILE A 883 -48.71 57.92 -8.42
C ILE A 883 -50.06 58.50 -8.01
N LYS A 884 -51.15 57.90 -8.49
CA LYS A 884 -52.52 58.28 -8.15
C LYS A 884 -53.06 57.46 -6.97
N PRO A 885 -54.13 57.92 -6.29
CA PRO A 885 -54.79 57.14 -5.25
C PRO A 885 -55.23 55.74 -5.71
N GLU A 886 -55.67 55.61 -6.96
CA GLU A 886 -56.07 54.32 -7.56
C GLU A 886 -54.87 53.37 -7.70
N ASP A 887 -53.70 53.89 -8.08
CA ASP A 887 -52.46 53.09 -8.17
C ASP A 887 -52.07 52.54 -6.79
N ILE A 888 -52.23 53.34 -5.72
CA ILE A 888 -51.94 52.90 -4.35
C ILE A 888 -52.89 51.77 -3.90
N ILE A 889 -54.17 51.83 -4.30
CA ILE A 889 -55.13 50.76 -4.03
C ILE A 889 -54.71 49.49 -4.78
N ALA A 890 -54.33 49.62 -6.06
CA ALA A 890 -53.84 48.50 -6.86
C ALA A 890 -52.55 47.90 -6.27
N TYR A 891 -51.61 48.73 -5.83
CA TYR A 891 -50.37 48.29 -5.20
C TYR A 891 -50.63 47.56 -3.88
N ASP A 892 -51.51 48.09 -3.01
CA ASP A 892 -51.83 47.44 -1.74
C ASP A 892 -52.54 46.10 -1.96
N ALA A 893 -53.49 46.04 -2.91
CA ALA A 893 -54.17 44.80 -3.28
C ALA A 893 -53.20 43.75 -3.86
N PHE A 894 -52.29 44.16 -4.74
CA PHE A 894 -51.24 43.30 -5.27
C PHE A 894 -50.33 42.76 -4.17
N LEU A 895 -49.88 43.62 -3.24
CA LEU A 895 -49.01 43.22 -2.14
C LEU A 895 -49.73 42.26 -1.18
N GLU A 896 -51.01 42.51 -0.84
CA GLU A 896 -51.81 41.61 0.00
C GLU A 896 -51.98 40.23 -0.63
N TYR A 897 -52.37 40.19 -1.91
CA TYR A 897 -52.48 38.95 -2.65
C TYR A 897 -51.16 38.19 -2.69
N THR A 898 -50.08 38.88 -3.05
CA THR A 898 -48.73 38.30 -3.19
C THR A 898 -48.23 37.75 -1.86
N MET A 899 -48.36 38.50 -0.75
CA MET A 899 -47.93 38.03 0.56
C MET A 899 -48.74 36.83 1.06
N SER A 900 -50.04 36.79 0.78
CA SER A 900 -50.90 35.65 1.12
C SER A 900 -50.47 34.38 0.37
N GLU A 901 -50.34 34.45 -0.96
CA GLU A 901 -49.90 33.31 -1.78
C GLU A 901 -48.48 32.85 -1.42
N LEU A 902 -47.54 33.78 -1.32
CA LEU A 902 -46.17 33.44 -0.95
C LEU A 902 -46.10 32.87 0.47
N GLY A 903 -46.95 33.34 1.41
CA GLY A 903 -47.05 32.79 2.76
C GLY A 903 -47.46 31.32 2.78
N PHE A 904 -48.40 30.92 1.89
CA PHE A 904 -48.74 29.52 1.69
C PHE A 904 -47.53 28.71 1.21
N TYR A 905 -46.81 29.19 0.19
CA TYR A 905 -45.62 28.49 -0.33
C TYR A 905 -44.48 28.41 0.69
N SER A 906 -44.25 29.46 1.49
CA SER A 906 -43.24 29.46 2.55
C SER A 906 -43.51 28.32 3.54
N THR A 907 -44.77 28.19 3.97
CA THR A 907 -45.20 27.13 4.89
C THR A 907 -45.02 25.74 4.27
N LEU A 908 -45.40 25.58 3.00
CA LEU A 908 -45.27 24.32 2.27
C LEU A 908 -43.81 23.89 2.14
N TYR A 909 -42.92 24.77 1.66
CA TYR A 909 -41.50 24.45 1.49
C TYR A 909 -40.78 24.23 2.81
N SER A 910 -41.16 24.95 3.88
CA SER A 910 -40.63 24.70 5.21
C SER A 910 -40.98 23.29 5.72
N LYS A 911 -42.24 22.86 5.53
CA LYS A 911 -42.68 21.50 5.89
C LYS A 911 -41.97 20.44 5.06
N LEU A 912 -41.89 20.62 3.74
CA LEU A 912 -41.18 19.71 2.84
C LEU A 912 -39.70 19.58 3.23
N TYR A 913 -39.01 20.70 3.40
CA TYR A 913 -37.60 20.73 3.79
C TYR A 913 -37.38 19.95 5.08
N ARG A 914 -38.11 20.27 6.17
CA ARG A 914 -37.97 19.57 7.46
C ARG A 914 -38.21 18.07 7.37
N THR A 915 -39.25 17.65 6.64
CA THR A 915 -39.63 16.24 6.53
C THR A 915 -38.57 15.45 5.77
N PHE A 916 -38.09 15.97 4.64
CA PHE A 916 -37.04 15.32 3.87
C PHE A 916 -35.68 15.36 4.58
N THR A 917 -35.37 16.43 5.34
CA THR A 917 -34.13 16.48 6.11
C THR A 917 -34.11 15.37 7.16
N LEU A 918 -35.22 15.18 7.89
CA LEU A 918 -35.32 14.09 8.86
C LEU A 918 -35.13 12.72 8.19
N SER A 919 -35.86 12.45 7.11
CA SER A 919 -35.75 11.19 6.38
C SER A 919 -34.36 10.91 5.83
N ASN A 920 -33.64 11.96 5.41
CA ASN A 920 -32.28 11.86 4.90
C ASN A 920 -31.27 11.58 6.02
N GLU A 921 -31.40 12.26 7.17
CA GLU A 921 -30.56 11.96 8.34
C GLU A 921 -30.83 10.55 8.87
N GLU A 922 -32.08 10.09 8.91
CA GLU A 922 -32.43 8.71 9.26
C GLU A 922 -31.79 7.68 8.33
N ALA A 923 -31.77 7.94 7.02
CA ALA A 923 -31.11 7.08 6.04
C ALA A 923 -29.58 7.04 6.25
N LYS A 924 -28.95 8.20 6.47
CA LYS A 924 -27.51 8.32 6.74
C LYS A 924 -27.12 7.63 8.05
N ASP A 925 -27.95 7.77 9.08
CA ASP A 925 -27.74 7.09 10.37
C ASP A 925 -27.90 5.57 10.21
N LEU A 926 -28.87 5.10 9.41
CA LEU A 926 -29.04 3.69 9.09
C LEU A 926 -27.82 3.13 8.34
N ASP A 927 -27.28 3.87 7.36
CA ASP A 927 -26.09 3.46 6.62
C ASP A 927 -24.83 3.48 7.49
N LYS A 928 -24.73 4.46 8.40
CA LYS A 928 -23.66 4.50 9.40
C LYS A 928 -23.75 3.32 10.37
N LEU A 929 -24.94 3.00 10.87
CA LEU A 929 -25.18 1.80 11.69
C LEU A 929 -24.82 0.52 10.94
N ARG A 930 -25.16 0.44 9.65
CA ARG A 930 -24.76 -0.68 8.79
C ARG A 930 -23.26 -0.79 8.63
N THR A 931 -22.50 0.32 8.63
CA THR A 931 -21.03 0.30 8.50
C THR A 931 -20.30 0.07 9.83
N ASP A 932 -20.81 0.62 10.93
CA ASP A 932 -20.16 0.60 12.24
C ASP A 932 -20.44 -0.68 13.07
N VAL A 933 -21.37 -1.54 12.64
CA VAL A 933 -21.73 -2.82 13.31
C VAL A 933 -21.15 -4.01 12.53
N PRO A 934 -19.93 -4.50 12.85
CA PRO A 934 -19.16 -5.38 11.96
C PRO A 934 -19.76 -6.78 11.76
N TRP A 935 -20.55 -7.30 12.71
CA TRP A 935 -21.13 -8.65 12.57
C TRP A 935 -22.26 -8.70 11.54
N ILE A 936 -22.95 -7.58 11.29
CA ILE A 936 -23.95 -7.48 10.21
C ILE A 936 -23.24 -7.34 8.84
N VAL A 937 -22.02 -6.79 8.85
CA VAL A 937 -21.17 -6.54 7.67
C VAL A 937 -20.33 -7.76 7.27
N GLN A 938 -19.94 -8.61 8.21
CA GLN A 938 -19.05 -9.74 7.95
C GLN A 938 -19.65 -10.79 7.01
N ASP A 939 -20.97 -10.99 7.03
CA ASP A 939 -21.65 -11.92 6.11
C ASP A 939 -22.14 -11.26 4.82
N ILE A 940 -22.00 -9.94 4.69
CA ILE A 940 -22.52 -9.17 3.56
C ILE A 940 -21.43 -8.19 3.12
N ILE A 941 -20.58 -8.64 2.17
CA ILE A 941 -19.59 -7.82 1.44
C ILE A 941 -20.34 -6.75 0.62
N LYS A 942 -20.88 -5.74 1.30
CA LYS A 942 -21.62 -4.64 0.69
C LYS A 942 -21.30 -3.36 1.45
N PHE A 943 -21.29 -2.25 0.73
CA PHE A 943 -21.32 -0.87 1.25
C PHE A 943 -20.02 -0.10 1.51
N ARG A 944 -18.84 -0.58 1.09
CA ARG A 944 -17.70 0.37 0.90
C ARG A 944 -17.82 1.25 -0.34
N GLU A 945 -18.73 0.93 -1.27
CA GLU A 945 -18.77 1.53 -2.62
C GLU A 945 -19.87 2.58 -2.86
N CYS A 946 -20.62 3.01 -1.84
CA CYS A 946 -21.71 3.97 -2.03
C CYS A 946 -21.68 5.10 -0.99
N ARG A 947 -20.71 6.00 -1.11
CA ARG A 947 -20.90 7.41 -0.70
C ARG A 947 -20.87 8.27 -1.94
N ILE A 948 -21.95 8.17 -2.71
CA ILE A 948 -22.30 9.24 -3.66
C ILE A 948 -23.00 10.29 -2.82
N GLU A 949 -22.70 11.57 -3.04
CA GLU A 949 -23.48 12.66 -2.46
C GLU A 949 -24.96 12.33 -2.66
N ASP A 950 -25.67 12.13 -1.55
CA ASP A 950 -27.00 11.55 -1.57
C ASP A 950 -27.87 12.44 -2.46
N SER A 951 -28.53 11.86 -3.46
CA SER A 951 -29.43 12.61 -4.35
C SER A 951 -30.50 13.39 -3.57
N SER A 952 -30.74 12.97 -2.32
CA SER A 952 -31.52 13.66 -1.29
C SER A 952 -30.95 15.02 -0.88
N ASP A 953 -29.63 15.18 -0.77
CA ASP A 953 -28.97 16.43 -0.39
C ASP A 953 -29.16 17.51 -1.47
N ILE A 954 -28.97 17.14 -2.75
CA ILE A 954 -29.19 18.05 -3.90
C ILE A 954 -30.67 18.47 -3.96
N PHE A 955 -31.60 17.54 -3.69
CA PHE A 955 -33.02 17.84 -3.60
C PHE A 955 -33.31 18.83 -2.47
N LEU A 956 -32.78 18.57 -1.26
CA LEU A 956 -32.96 19.40 -0.08
C LEU A 956 -32.42 20.82 -0.29
N ASP A 957 -31.22 20.95 -0.88
CA ASP A 957 -30.66 22.26 -1.18
C ASP A 957 -31.54 23.04 -2.17
N LYS A 958 -32.06 22.40 -3.22
CA LYS A 958 -33.00 23.04 -4.16
C LYS A 958 -34.30 23.48 -3.49
N ILE A 959 -34.84 22.71 -2.54
CA ILE A 959 -36.01 23.12 -1.74
C ILE A 959 -35.65 24.29 -0.82
N ARG A 960 -34.44 24.29 -0.22
CA ARG A 960 -33.91 25.40 0.57
C ARG A 960 -33.85 26.70 -0.24
N LEU A 961 -33.42 26.63 -1.51
CA LEU A 961 -33.39 27.79 -2.42
C LEU A 961 -34.79 28.38 -2.62
N LEU A 962 -35.81 27.55 -2.85
CA LEU A 962 -37.20 28.00 -3.00
C LEU A 962 -37.70 28.66 -1.72
N TYR A 963 -37.46 28.03 -0.56
CA TYR A 963 -37.87 28.57 0.73
C TYR A 963 -37.23 29.94 1.00
N ALA A 964 -35.92 30.06 0.79
CA ALA A 964 -35.19 31.30 0.95
C ALA A 964 -35.71 32.40 0.01
N SER A 965 -36.01 32.03 -1.24
CA SER A 965 -36.50 32.97 -2.25
C SER A 965 -37.88 33.54 -1.93
N VAL A 966 -38.79 32.67 -1.49
CA VAL A 966 -40.14 33.06 -1.05
C VAL A 966 -40.08 34.02 0.13
N ASN A 967 -39.28 33.70 1.15
CA ASN A 967 -39.18 34.53 2.35
C ASN A 967 -38.67 35.93 2.03
N GLU A 968 -37.71 36.03 1.11
CA GLU A 968 -37.19 37.35 0.71
C GLU A 968 -38.22 38.16 -0.08
N LEU A 969 -38.98 37.54 -0.98
CA LEU A 969 -40.08 38.22 -1.68
C LEU A 969 -41.17 38.70 -0.72
N ILE A 970 -41.52 37.90 0.30
CA ILE A 970 -42.45 38.32 1.37
C ILE A 970 -41.89 39.52 2.13
N LYS A 971 -40.60 39.51 2.47
CA LYS A 971 -39.94 40.59 3.19
C LYS A 971 -39.92 41.89 2.39
N VAL A 972 -39.54 41.83 1.11
CA VAL A 972 -39.56 42.99 0.20
C VAL A 972 -40.98 43.54 0.05
N SER A 973 -41.97 42.66 -0.12
CA SER A 973 -43.39 43.05 -0.21
C SER A 973 -43.87 43.75 1.06
N ASN A 974 -43.51 43.22 2.23
CA ASN A 974 -43.84 43.81 3.53
C ASN A 974 -43.14 45.15 3.75
N ASP A 975 -41.87 45.30 3.38
CA ASP A 975 -41.15 46.57 3.48
C ASP A 975 -41.83 47.62 2.59
N MET A 976 -42.12 47.30 1.33
CA MET A 976 -42.83 48.21 0.43
C MET A 976 -44.19 48.67 1.00
N LYS A 977 -44.96 47.76 1.61
CA LYS A 977 -46.24 48.09 2.26
C LYS A 977 -46.07 48.94 3.53
N SER A 978 -45.21 48.50 4.44
CA SER A 978 -45.09 49.06 5.79
C SER A 978 -44.25 50.34 5.86
N SER A 979 -43.28 50.51 4.95
CA SER A 979 -42.40 51.67 4.88
C SER A 979 -42.83 52.63 3.76
N LYS A 980 -42.81 52.20 2.50
CA LYS A 980 -43.00 53.10 1.35
C LYS A 980 -44.44 53.55 1.16
N LEU A 981 -45.41 52.64 1.08
CA LEU A 981 -46.83 52.99 0.93
C LEU A 981 -47.35 53.78 2.14
N ARG A 982 -46.95 53.39 3.36
CA ARG A 982 -47.28 54.13 4.58
C ARG A 982 -46.71 55.55 4.57
N ARG A 983 -45.45 55.71 4.15
CA ARG A 983 -44.80 57.03 4.01
C ARG A 983 -45.51 57.89 2.97
N TRP A 984 -45.89 57.29 1.83
CA TRP A 984 -46.66 57.98 0.80
C TRP A 984 -47.98 58.49 1.34
N ARG A 985 -48.79 57.62 1.98
CA ARG A 985 -50.07 58.01 2.61
C ARG A 985 -49.91 59.15 3.61
N LYS A 986 -48.83 59.11 4.41
CA LYS A 986 -48.50 60.17 5.37
C LYS A 986 -48.18 61.49 4.67
N LEU A 987 -47.24 61.49 3.71
CA LEU A 987 -46.85 62.70 2.97
C LEU A 987 -48.04 63.32 2.21
N THR A 988 -48.85 62.50 1.55
CA THR A 988 -50.05 62.94 0.84
C THR A 988 -51.08 63.56 1.80
N LYS A 989 -51.27 62.97 2.99
CA LYS A 989 -52.13 63.54 4.04
C LYS A 989 -51.59 64.86 4.57
N ASP A 990 -50.29 64.94 4.84
CA ASP A 990 -49.65 66.14 5.36
C ASP A 990 -49.69 67.27 4.32
N LEU A 991 -49.50 66.97 3.03
CA LEU A 991 -49.65 67.94 1.92
C LEU A 991 -51.08 68.48 1.80
N LYS A 992 -52.10 67.61 1.92
CA LYS A 992 -53.52 68.05 1.98
C LYS A 992 -53.78 68.94 3.20
N GLY A 993 -53.17 68.62 4.35
CA GLY A 993 -53.20 69.45 5.55
C GLY A 993 -52.58 70.83 5.32
N ILE A 994 -51.37 70.88 4.74
CA ILE A 994 -50.69 72.12 4.38
C ILE A 994 -51.55 72.96 3.43
N ARG A 995 -52.15 72.33 2.40
CA ARG A 995 -53.06 73.03 1.48
C ARG A 995 -54.23 73.67 2.23
N SER A 996 -54.92 72.91 3.09
CA SER A 996 -56.08 73.42 3.84
C SER A 996 -55.71 74.55 4.81
N GLU A 997 -54.55 74.48 5.45
CA GLU A 997 -54.08 75.48 6.41
C GLU A 997 -53.57 76.74 5.69
N LEU A 998 -52.90 76.58 4.54
CA LEU A 998 -52.52 77.68 3.67
C LEU A 998 -53.75 78.37 3.07
N ASP A 999 -54.79 77.63 2.70
CA ASP A 999 -56.04 78.22 2.19
C ASP A 999 -56.80 78.96 3.30
N ARG A 1000 -56.83 78.40 4.52
CA ARG A 1000 -57.42 79.05 5.70
C ARG A 1000 -56.71 80.35 6.09
N ILE A 1001 -55.38 80.37 6.07
CA ILE A 1001 -54.58 81.51 6.58
C ILE A 1001 -54.22 82.49 5.47
N ALA A 1002 -54.01 82.01 4.25
CA ALA A 1002 -53.47 82.77 3.14
C ALA A 1002 -54.35 82.75 1.87
N GLY A 1003 -55.37 81.89 1.79
CA GLY A 1003 -56.32 81.81 0.69
C GLY A 1003 -57.32 82.96 0.61
N SER A 1004 -58.07 83.02 -0.48
CA SER A 1004 -59.01 84.12 -0.80
C SER A 1004 -60.33 84.11 0.00
N GLY A 1005 -60.52 83.14 0.90
CA GLY A 1005 -61.81 82.87 1.56
C GLY A 1005 -61.99 83.45 2.97
N VAL A 1006 -61.02 84.17 3.56
CA VAL A 1006 -61.14 84.73 4.92
C VAL A 1006 -60.85 86.23 4.91
N ASP A 1007 -61.72 86.99 4.26
CA ASP A 1007 -62.04 88.36 4.68
C ASP A 1007 -63.20 88.27 5.67
N GLY A 1008 -62.90 87.95 6.94
CA GLY A 1008 -63.93 87.76 7.96
C GLY A 1008 -63.38 87.72 9.38
N SER A 1009 -63.54 88.84 10.10
CA SER A 1009 -63.18 89.16 11.50
C SER A 1009 -61.70 89.48 11.75
N LEU A 1010 -61.24 90.67 12.16
CA LEU A 1010 -61.82 91.95 12.61
C LEU A 1010 -60.83 93.08 12.23
N SER A 1011 -61.31 94.22 11.75
CA SER A 1011 -60.57 95.51 11.70
C SER A 1011 -60.99 96.38 12.92
N PRO A 1012 -60.45 97.61 13.19
CA PRO A 1012 -59.46 98.42 12.46
C PRO A 1012 -58.40 99.14 13.34
N SER A 1013 -57.40 99.80 12.73
CA SER A 1013 -56.96 101.16 13.15
C SER A 1013 -56.06 101.84 12.10
N PRO A 1014 -56.21 103.16 11.84
CA PRO A 1014 -55.59 103.87 10.71
C PRO A 1014 -54.32 104.60 11.14
N TYR A 1015 -53.21 104.40 10.43
CA TYR A 1015 -52.15 105.41 10.33
C TYR A 1015 -51.60 105.47 8.92
N ALA A 1016 -51.57 106.69 8.40
CA ALA A 1016 -51.26 107.05 7.04
C ALA A 1016 -49.79 106.76 6.66
N GLY A 1017 -49.62 106.20 5.47
CA GLY A 1017 -48.37 106.08 4.70
C GLY A 1017 -48.73 105.87 3.22
N PRO A 1018 -47.90 106.31 2.26
CA PRO A 1018 -48.33 106.70 0.93
C PRO A 1018 -48.83 105.55 0.06
N VAL A 1019 -49.77 105.90 -0.82
CA VAL A 1019 -50.36 105.09 -1.88
C VAL A 1019 -49.25 104.67 -2.86
N GLY A 1020 -48.84 103.41 -2.75
CA GLY A 1020 -48.00 102.69 -3.70
C GLY A 1020 -48.05 101.19 -3.41
N ASP A 1021 -48.53 100.40 -4.37
CA ASP A 1021 -48.27 98.96 -4.51
C ASP A 1021 -49.05 97.90 -3.68
N SER A 1022 -50.17 98.23 -3.04
CA SER A 1022 -51.02 97.21 -2.38
C SER A 1022 -51.69 96.21 -3.35
N GLY A 1023 -51.75 96.53 -4.64
CA GLY A 1023 -52.27 95.66 -5.70
C GLY A 1023 -51.29 94.59 -6.20
N SER A 1024 -49.98 94.88 -6.25
CA SER A 1024 -48.96 93.94 -6.73
C SER A 1024 -48.72 92.80 -5.74
N VAL A 1025 -48.74 93.11 -4.43
CA VAL A 1025 -48.55 92.14 -3.33
C VAL A 1025 -49.72 91.15 -3.23
N LYS A 1026 -50.97 91.62 -3.39
CA LYS A 1026 -52.16 90.74 -3.43
C LYS A 1026 -52.15 89.83 -4.66
N ALA A 1027 -51.74 90.33 -5.81
CA ALA A 1027 -51.61 89.55 -7.04
C ALA A 1027 -50.49 88.48 -6.91
N GLY A 1028 -49.32 88.85 -6.39
CA GLY A 1028 -48.19 87.93 -6.17
C GLY A 1028 -48.48 86.82 -5.16
N ARG A 1029 -49.14 87.14 -4.04
CA ARG A 1029 -49.61 86.13 -3.07
C ARG A 1029 -50.58 85.13 -3.69
N LYS A 1030 -51.54 85.60 -4.48
CA LYS A 1030 -52.54 84.74 -5.14
C LYS A 1030 -51.90 83.83 -6.18
N ASP A 1031 -50.93 84.34 -6.94
CA ASP A 1031 -50.21 83.58 -7.96
C ASP A 1031 -49.31 82.48 -7.36
N ILE A 1032 -48.53 82.80 -6.32
CA ILE A 1032 -47.68 81.83 -5.63
C ILE A 1032 -48.52 80.73 -4.95
N LEU A 1033 -49.61 81.10 -4.26
CA LEU A 1033 -50.51 80.11 -3.65
C LEU A 1033 -51.24 79.26 -4.70
N ALA A 1034 -51.62 79.84 -5.84
CA ALA A 1034 -52.19 79.08 -6.95
C ALA A 1034 -51.18 78.06 -7.49
N LYS A 1035 -49.92 78.44 -7.71
CA LYS A 1035 -48.84 77.52 -8.12
C LYS A 1035 -48.62 76.42 -7.06
N VAL A 1036 -48.56 76.76 -5.76
CA VAL A 1036 -48.43 75.78 -4.67
C VAL A 1036 -49.61 74.81 -4.63
N PHE A 1037 -50.85 75.31 -4.65
CA PHE A 1037 -52.05 74.46 -4.60
C PHE A 1037 -52.15 73.54 -5.81
N LYS A 1038 -51.80 74.03 -6.99
CA LYS A 1038 -51.77 73.26 -8.24
C LYS A 1038 -50.74 72.12 -8.16
N GLN A 1039 -49.53 72.39 -7.65
CA GLN A 1039 -48.53 71.35 -7.41
C GLN A 1039 -48.97 70.33 -6.35
N ILE A 1040 -49.62 70.77 -5.26
CA ILE A 1040 -50.21 69.86 -4.26
C ILE A 1040 -51.32 69.01 -4.90
N ASP A 1041 -52.17 69.58 -5.74
CA ASP A 1041 -53.26 68.85 -6.39
C ASP A 1041 -52.74 67.80 -7.37
N ILE A 1042 -51.67 68.10 -8.10
CA ILE A 1042 -50.97 67.13 -8.96
C ILE A 1042 -50.35 66.01 -8.10
N LEU A 1043 -49.59 66.37 -7.06
CA LEU A 1043 -48.89 65.41 -6.19
C LEU A 1043 -49.82 64.52 -5.38
N THR A 1044 -51.04 64.99 -5.11
CA THR A 1044 -52.06 64.25 -4.35
C THR A 1044 -53.11 63.58 -5.25
N GLY A 1045 -52.96 63.68 -6.57
CA GLY A 1045 -53.81 63.04 -7.57
C GLY A 1045 -55.20 63.66 -7.74
N VAL A 1046 -55.38 64.92 -7.33
CA VAL A 1046 -56.63 65.68 -7.45
C VAL A 1046 -56.76 66.36 -8.82
N SER A 1047 -55.63 66.69 -9.48
CA SER A 1047 -55.58 67.30 -10.81
C SER A 1047 -54.61 66.53 -11.71
N ASP A 1048 -54.94 66.40 -13.00
CA ASP A 1048 -54.14 65.67 -14.02
C ASP A 1048 -54.02 66.46 -15.33
N ASP A 1049 -54.14 67.79 -15.25
CA ASP A 1049 -54.04 68.68 -16.40
C ASP A 1049 -52.62 68.67 -17.00
N ASP A 1050 -52.53 68.53 -18.32
CA ASP A 1050 -51.27 68.32 -19.04
C ASP A 1050 -50.35 69.54 -19.00
N ASN A 1051 -50.91 70.75 -19.09
CA ASN A 1051 -50.12 71.98 -19.02
C ASN A 1051 -49.60 72.20 -17.60
N SER A 1052 -50.44 71.87 -16.60
CA SER A 1052 -50.13 71.93 -15.19
C SER A 1052 -49.03 70.96 -14.77
N CYS A 1053 -49.05 69.74 -15.30
CA CYS A 1053 -48.02 68.73 -15.04
C CYS A 1053 -46.67 69.13 -15.66
N GLU A 1054 -46.67 69.76 -16.85
CA GLU A 1054 -45.43 70.28 -17.45
C GLU A 1054 -44.82 71.43 -16.67
N GLU A 1055 -45.65 72.38 -16.24
CA GLU A 1055 -45.22 73.49 -15.39
C GLU A 1055 -44.59 72.97 -14.08
N PHE A 1056 -45.23 71.98 -13.45
CA PHE A 1056 -44.68 71.30 -12.28
C PHE A 1056 -43.38 70.56 -12.57
N ARG A 1057 -43.30 69.83 -13.69
CA ARG A 1057 -42.08 69.10 -14.11
C ARG A 1057 -40.89 70.03 -14.28
N LEU A 1058 -41.08 71.17 -14.95
CA LEU A 1058 -40.04 72.17 -15.18
C LEU A 1058 -39.58 72.80 -13.85
N ASP A 1059 -40.50 73.10 -12.93
CA ASP A 1059 -40.16 73.64 -11.61
C ASP A 1059 -39.39 72.63 -10.74
N VAL A 1060 -39.80 71.36 -10.73
CA VAL A 1060 -39.10 70.28 -10.03
C VAL A 1060 -37.72 70.01 -10.63
N LEU A 1061 -37.61 70.01 -11.96
CA LEU A 1061 -36.33 69.87 -12.65
C LEU A 1061 -35.35 70.99 -12.26
N LYS A 1062 -35.79 72.25 -12.31
CA LYS A 1062 -34.97 73.39 -11.89
C LYS A 1062 -34.58 73.30 -10.41
N SER A 1063 -35.50 72.90 -9.53
CA SER A 1063 -35.28 72.74 -8.10
C SER A 1063 -34.29 71.62 -7.76
N MET A 1064 -34.44 70.43 -8.38
CA MET A 1064 -33.56 69.28 -8.14
C MET A 1064 -32.17 69.43 -8.76
N PHE A 1065 -32.00 70.23 -9.82
CA PHE A 1065 -30.74 70.39 -10.56
C PHE A 1065 -30.14 71.80 -10.48
N LYS A 1066 -30.45 72.58 -9.42
CA LYS A 1066 -29.95 73.96 -9.20
C LYS A 1066 -28.48 74.13 -9.59
N GLY A 1067 -28.22 75.03 -10.55
CA GLY A 1067 -26.87 75.39 -11.03
C GLY A 1067 -26.28 74.55 -12.18
N LYS A 1068 -26.97 73.52 -12.69
CA LYS A 1068 -26.55 72.71 -13.87
C LYS A 1068 -27.61 72.56 -14.96
N TYR A 1069 -28.74 73.26 -14.82
CA TYR A 1069 -29.90 73.10 -15.70
C TYR A 1069 -29.60 73.48 -17.16
N ASP A 1070 -28.84 74.56 -17.38
CA ASP A 1070 -28.51 75.07 -18.73
C ASP A 1070 -27.46 74.22 -19.48
N ASP A 1071 -26.68 73.39 -18.78
CA ASP A 1071 -25.75 72.42 -19.39
C ASP A 1071 -26.42 71.07 -19.68
N ILE A 1072 -27.56 70.78 -19.04
CA ILE A 1072 -28.27 69.50 -19.16
C ILE A 1072 -29.13 69.44 -20.42
N THR A 1073 -29.65 70.57 -20.89
CA THR A 1073 -30.54 70.69 -22.07
C THR A 1073 -29.79 70.87 -23.39
N LYS A 1074 -28.48 71.14 -23.39
CA LYS A 1074 -27.67 71.38 -24.60
C LYS A 1074 -27.10 70.13 -25.28
N ASN A 1075 -27.25 68.93 -24.69
CA ASN A 1075 -26.57 67.71 -25.17
C ASN A 1075 -27.47 66.70 -25.88
N ASP A 1076 -28.77 66.99 -26.07
CA ASP A 1076 -29.65 66.18 -26.92
C ASP A 1076 -29.91 66.96 -28.23
N ASN A 1077 -29.60 66.34 -29.36
CA ASN A 1077 -29.65 66.89 -30.73
C ASN A 1077 -31.09 67.13 -31.25
N ASP A 1078 -32.03 67.55 -30.40
CA ASP A 1078 -33.35 67.99 -30.84
C ASP A 1078 -33.47 69.50 -30.63
N ASP A 1079 -33.56 70.22 -31.76
CA ASP A 1079 -33.84 71.65 -31.86
C ASP A 1079 -35.13 72.02 -31.10
N MET A 1080 -35.02 72.35 -29.82
CA MET A 1080 -36.03 73.13 -29.11
C MET A 1080 -35.33 74.32 -28.48
N ASP A 1081 -35.16 75.35 -29.31
CA ASP A 1081 -34.65 76.65 -28.92
C ASP A 1081 -35.66 77.35 -27.99
N PHE A 1082 -35.44 77.26 -26.67
CA PHE A 1082 -36.20 78.00 -25.66
C PHE A 1082 -35.70 79.44 -25.49
N SER A 1083 -34.86 79.95 -26.39
CA SER A 1083 -34.29 81.30 -26.29
C SER A 1083 -35.12 82.40 -26.97
N THR A 1084 -36.46 82.37 -26.94
CA THR A 1084 -37.21 83.60 -27.22
C THR A 1084 -38.51 83.75 -26.41
N LYS A 1085 -38.59 84.93 -25.78
CA LYS A 1085 -39.73 85.62 -25.15
C LYS A 1085 -39.91 85.47 -23.63
N GLU A 1086 -39.64 86.62 -22.99
CA GLU A 1086 -40.30 87.18 -21.80
C GLU A 1086 -40.27 86.37 -20.50
N GLY A 1087 -39.43 86.83 -19.57
CA GLY A 1087 -39.51 86.51 -18.16
C GLY A 1087 -38.75 85.24 -17.78
N ILE A 1088 -37.61 85.41 -17.13
CA ILE A 1088 -36.99 84.35 -16.35
C ILE A 1088 -38.00 83.99 -15.25
N GLU A 1089 -38.84 82.97 -15.48
CA GLU A 1089 -39.71 82.43 -14.44
C GLU A 1089 -38.81 81.90 -13.31
N LYS A 1090 -38.73 82.71 -12.26
CA LYS A 1090 -38.12 82.39 -10.96
C LYS A 1090 -38.70 81.07 -10.45
N THR A 1091 -37.85 80.21 -9.87
CA THR A 1091 -38.32 78.96 -9.24
C THR A 1091 -39.33 79.27 -8.14
N LEU A 1092 -40.19 78.30 -7.78
CA LEU A 1092 -41.14 78.52 -6.69
C LEU A 1092 -40.44 78.93 -5.38
N GLU A 1093 -39.25 78.40 -5.11
CA GLU A 1093 -38.39 78.82 -4.00
C GLU A 1093 -37.97 80.30 -4.10
N GLU A 1094 -37.52 80.73 -5.27
CA GLU A 1094 -37.14 82.12 -5.52
C GLU A 1094 -38.35 83.05 -5.40
N LEU A 1095 -39.52 82.65 -5.88
CA LEU A 1095 -40.76 83.42 -5.77
C LEU A 1095 -41.21 83.60 -4.31
N ILE A 1096 -41.03 82.57 -3.47
CA ILE A 1096 -41.39 82.63 -2.05
C ILE A 1096 -40.47 83.60 -1.27
N ASP A 1097 -39.19 83.67 -1.62
CA ASP A 1097 -38.17 84.48 -0.92
C ASP A 1097 -37.97 85.90 -1.50
N LEU A 1098 -38.79 86.35 -2.47
CA LEU A 1098 -38.71 87.72 -3.01
C LEU A 1098 -39.01 88.79 -1.94
N ASN A 1099 -38.20 89.86 -1.93
CA ASN A 1099 -38.33 90.94 -0.95
C ASN A 1099 -39.64 91.72 -1.07
N ASP A 1100 -40.08 92.03 -2.29
CA ASP A 1100 -41.22 92.94 -2.52
C ASP A 1100 -42.55 92.18 -2.72
N THR A 1101 -42.51 91.01 -3.35
CA THR A 1101 -43.71 90.20 -3.70
C THR A 1101 -43.76 88.81 -3.05
N GLY A 1102 -42.70 88.41 -2.34
CA GLY A 1102 -42.61 87.14 -1.64
C GLY A 1102 -43.25 87.18 -0.26
N ILE A 1103 -43.04 86.13 0.53
CA ILE A 1103 -43.82 85.91 1.76
C ILE A 1103 -43.65 87.03 2.81
N GLY A 1104 -42.52 87.73 2.78
CA GLY A 1104 -42.21 88.84 3.69
C GLY A 1104 -43.21 90.00 3.61
N SER A 1105 -43.87 90.19 2.47
CA SER A 1105 -44.85 91.26 2.25
C SER A 1105 -46.32 90.81 2.38
N TRP A 1106 -46.59 89.52 2.58
CA TRP A 1106 -47.96 88.97 2.58
C TRP A 1106 -48.81 89.34 3.81
N PHE A 1107 -48.17 89.56 4.96
CA PHE A 1107 -48.82 89.86 6.23
C PHE A 1107 -48.03 90.91 7.01
N VAL A 1108 -48.73 91.80 7.71
CA VAL A 1108 -48.11 92.78 8.63
C VAL A 1108 -47.60 92.09 9.90
N GLU A 1109 -48.26 91.01 10.33
CA GLU A 1109 -47.88 90.25 11.52
C GLU A 1109 -46.69 89.32 11.26
N LYS A 1110 -45.53 89.64 11.84
CA LYS A 1110 -44.30 88.82 11.74
C LYS A 1110 -44.53 87.35 12.13
N ARG A 1111 -45.36 87.07 13.14
CA ARG A 1111 -45.68 85.69 13.58
C ARG A 1111 -46.38 84.88 12.49
N ARG A 1112 -47.30 85.50 11.75
CA ARG A 1112 -48.05 84.88 10.65
C ARG A 1112 -47.14 84.63 9.44
N VAL A 1113 -46.28 85.60 9.09
CA VAL A 1113 -45.23 85.43 8.07
C VAL A 1113 -44.33 84.23 8.40
N THR A 1114 -43.82 84.13 9.63
CA THR A 1114 -42.94 83.01 10.03
C THR A 1114 -43.66 81.66 9.97
N TYR A 1115 -44.94 81.59 10.36
CA TYR A 1115 -45.72 80.34 10.31
C TYR A 1115 -45.98 79.88 8.88
N VAL A 1116 -46.45 80.77 8.01
CA VAL A 1116 -46.70 80.44 6.59
C VAL A 1116 -45.38 80.13 5.87
N LYS A 1117 -44.27 80.80 6.24
CA LYS A 1117 -42.93 80.49 5.70
C LYS A 1117 -42.54 79.06 6.01
N ARG A 1118 -42.70 78.63 7.27
CA ARG A 1118 -42.44 77.24 7.67
C ARG A 1118 -43.34 76.24 6.93
N LEU A 1119 -44.62 76.55 6.71
CA LEU A 1119 -45.52 75.69 5.93
C LEU A 1119 -45.06 75.54 4.48
N LEU A 1120 -44.64 76.64 3.84
CA LEU A 1120 -44.13 76.64 2.48
C LEU A 1120 -42.76 75.94 2.36
N GLU A 1121 -41.84 76.17 3.30
CA GLU A 1121 -40.57 75.43 3.40
C GLU A 1121 -40.81 73.91 3.59
N THR A 1122 -41.79 73.55 4.42
CA THR A 1122 -42.18 72.15 4.63
C THR A 1122 -42.78 71.55 3.35
N PHE A 1123 -43.63 72.30 2.64
CA PHE A 1123 -44.16 71.91 1.34
C PHE A 1123 -43.03 71.69 0.31
N LEU A 1124 -42.11 72.64 0.17
CA LEU A 1124 -40.97 72.56 -0.75
C LEU A 1124 -40.09 71.33 -0.47
N LYS A 1125 -39.95 70.93 0.79
CA LYS A 1125 -39.29 69.68 1.16
C LYS A 1125 -40.13 68.46 0.80
N PHE A 1126 -41.39 68.43 1.22
CA PHE A 1126 -42.29 67.28 1.02
C PHE A 1126 -42.57 67.01 -0.46
N ARG A 1127 -42.59 68.03 -1.32
CA ARG A 1127 -42.76 67.85 -2.77
C ARG A 1127 -41.61 67.02 -3.35
N ILE A 1128 -40.37 67.31 -2.98
CA ILE A 1128 -39.18 66.63 -3.47
C ILE A 1128 -39.15 65.20 -2.91
N ASP A 1129 -39.37 65.06 -1.60
CA ASP A 1129 -39.47 63.75 -0.94
C ASP A 1129 -40.54 62.86 -1.59
N LEU A 1130 -41.69 63.42 -1.97
CA LEU A 1130 -42.79 62.66 -2.59
C LEU A 1130 -42.49 62.31 -4.06
N VAL A 1131 -41.86 63.20 -4.83
CA VAL A 1131 -41.42 62.86 -6.20
C VAL A 1131 -40.38 61.76 -6.19
N GLU A 1132 -39.39 61.81 -5.29
CA GLU A 1132 -38.41 60.74 -5.11
C GLU A 1132 -39.08 59.44 -4.66
N LEU A 1133 -40.03 59.51 -3.71
CA LEU A 1133 -40.78 58.34 -3.26
C LEU A 1133 -41.65 57.74 -4.38
N ASN A 1134 -42.24 58.56 -5.25
CA ASN A 1134 -43.02 58.09 -6.41
C ASN A 1134 -42.16 57.35 -7.42
N LEU A 1135 -40.97 57.89 -7.74
CA LEU A 1135 -39.97 57.22 -8.60
C LEU A 1135 -39.59 55.85 -8.04
N GLU A 1136 -39.28 55.79 -6.75
CA GLU A 1136 -38.89 54.54 -6.08
C GLU A 1136 -40.03 53.54 -6.02
N LEU A 1137 -41.22 53.97 -5.57
CA LEU A 1137 -42.40 53.10 -5.43
C LEU A 1137 -42.76 52.46 -6.76
N ARG A 1138 -42.83 53.25 -7.83
CA ARG A 1138 -43.19 52.73 -9.15
C ARG A 1138 -42.15 51.73 -9.66
N ARG A 1139 -40.87 52.08 -9.59
CA ARG A 1139 -39.77 51.19 -10.00
C ARG A 1139 -39.76 49.89 -9.21
N ASP A 1140 -39.90 49.98 -7.89
CA ASP A 1140 -39.84 48.80 -7.01
C ASP A 1140 -41.10 47.94 -7.18
N TYR A 1141 -42.28 48.54 -7.40
CA TYR A 1141 -43.49 47.82 -7.77
C TYR A 1141 -43.31 47.02 -9.07
N GLU A 1142 -42.86 47.69 -10.15
CA GLU A 1142 -42.66 47.06 -11.46
C GLU A 1142 -41.62 45.92 -11.36
N ASN A 1143 -40.51 46.15 -10.65
CA ASN A 1143 -39.49 45.11 -10.42
C ASN A 1143 -40.05 43.94 -9.60
N LEU A 1144 -40.77 44.21 -8.51
CA LEU A 1144 -41.36 43.17 -7.66
C LEU A 1144 -42.37 42.34 -8.44
N ALA A 1145 -43.23 42.95 -9.26
CA ALA A 1145 -44.18 42.25 -10.12
C ALA A 1145 -43.46 41.33 -11.12
N VAL A 1146 -42.36 41.79 -11.73
CA VAL A 1146 -41.54 40.96 -12.63
C VAL A 1146 -40.93 39.78 -11.88
N PHE A 1147 -40.32 40.00 -10.71
CA PHE A 1147 -39.68 38.91 -9.95
C PHE A 1147 -40.69 37.91 -9.38
N VAL A 1148 -41.87 38.37 -8.95
CA VAL A 1148 -42.95 37.50 -8.51
C VAL A 1148 -43.45 36.64 -9.68
N SER A 1149 -43.64 37.23 -10.86
CA SER A 1149 -43.99 36.49 -12.08
C SER A 1149 -42.92 35.44 -12.45
N LYS A 1150 -41.64 35.85 -12.49
CA LYS A 1150 -40.50 34.93 -12.74
C LYS A 1150 -40.37 33.86 -11.66
N PHE A 1151 -40.71 34.16 -10.41
CA PHE A 1151 -40.66 33.19 -9.31
C PHE A 1151 -41.59 32.00 -9.55
N TYR A 1152 -42.78 32.20 -10.12
CA TYR A 1152 -43.68 31.08 -10.44
C TYR A 1152 -43.08 30.14 -11.49
N GLN A 1153 -42.43 30.68 -12.53
CA GLN A 1153 -41.73 29.88 -13.54
C GLN A 1153 -40.52 29.15 -12.92
N PHE A 1154 -39.72 29.88 -12.16
CA PHE A 1154 -38.56 29.39 -11.43
C PHE A 1154 -38.90 28.20 -10.53
N ARG A 1155 -39.97 28.32 -9.74
CA ARG A 1155 -40.49 27.26 -8.88
C ARG A 1155 -40.79 25.99 -9.66
N ILE A 1156 -41.53 26.08 -10.77
CA ILE A 1156 -41.92 24.91 -11.57
C ILE A 1156 -40.66 24.21 -12.08
N LEU A 1157 -39.72 24.98 -12.63
CA LEU A 1157 -38.49 24.44 -13.19
C LEU A 1157 -37.58 23.82 -12.13
N ILE A 1158 -37.39 24.49 -10.98
CA ILE A 1158 -36.58 23.94 -9.88
C ILE A 1158 -37.20 22.66 -9.33
N ILE A 1159 -38.52 22.63 -9.07
CA ILE A 1159 -39.16 21.42 -8.52
C ILE A 1159 -39.00 20.26 -9.50
N LYS A 1160 -39.25 20.47 -10.80
CA LYS A 1160 -39.08 19.44 -11.82
C LYS A 1160 -37.63 18.94 -11.89
N ASN A 1161 -36.66 19.84 -11.83
CA ASN A 1161 -35.24 19.51 -11.84
C ASN A 1161 -34.82 18.75 -10.55
N ALA A 1162 -35.27 19.22 -9.38
CA ALA A 1162 -35.01 18.56 -8.10
C ALA A 1162 -35.53 17.12 -8.08
N TYR A 1163 -36.79 16.90 -8.49
CA TYR A 1163 -37.36 15.55 -8.58
C TYR A 1163 -36.65 14.69 -9.62
N LYS A 1164 -36.31 15.24 -10.79
CA LYS A 1164 -35.56 14.49 -11.81
C LYS A 1164 -34.24 13.99 -11.21
N ASN A 1165 -33.42 14.87 -10.66
CA ASN A 1165 -32.12 14.51 -10.09
C ASN A 1165 -32.24 13.51 -8.93
N TYR A 1166 -33.21 13.71 -8.03
CA TYR A 1166 -33.51 12.77 -6.95
C TYR A 1166 -33.86 11.39 -7.50
N SER A 1167 -34.81 11.32 -8.44
CA SER A 1167 -35.25 10.04 -9.02
C SER A 1167 -34.15 9.32 -9.78
N THR A 1168 -33.34 10.03 -10.57
CA THR A 1168 -32.23 9.44 -11.32
C THR A 1168 -31.14 8.93 -10.38
N GLY A 1169 -30.82 9.70 -9.34
CA GLY A 1169 -29.84 9.30 -8.32
C GLY A 1169 -30.31 8.07 -7.55
N LYS A 1170 -31.55 8.08 -7.04
CA LYS A 1170 -32.14 6.95 -6.31
C LYS A 1170 -32.29 5.69 -7.16
N ILE A 1171 -32.68 5.82 -8.42
CA ILE A 1171 -32.71 4.67 -9.36
C ILE A 1171 -31.30 4.11 -9.57
N GLY A 1172 -30.28 4.97 -9.70
CA GLY A 1172 -28.88 4.55 -9.83
C GLY A 1172 -28.39 3.80 -8.60
N GLU A 1173 -28.69 4.31 -7.40
CA GLU A 1173 -28.42 3.65 -6.12
C GLU A 1173 -29.09 2.28 -6.03
N LEU A 1174 -30.39 2.19 -6.27
CA LEU A 1174 -31.15 0.93 -6.24
C LEU A 1174 -30.64 -0.09 -7.25
N LYS A 1175 -30.21 0.33 -8.45
CA LYS A 1175 -29.60 -0.55 -9.44
C LYS A 1175 -28.25 -1.12 -8.98
N ARG A 1176 -27.41 -0.30 -8.33
CA ARG A 1176 -26.15 -0.76 -7.74
C ARG A 1176 -26.39 -1.72 -6.58
N GLU A 1177 -27.34 -1.40 -5.70
CA GLU A 1177 -27.76 -2.31 -4.65
C GLU A 1177 -28.23 -3.64 -5.25
N LEU A 1178 -29.14 -3.63 -6.23
CA LEU A 1178 -29.65 -4.84 -6.87
C LEU A 1178 -28.52 -5.68 -7.48
N ASN A 1179 -27.61 -5.08 -8.25
CA ASN A 1179 -26.45 -5.80 -8.80
C ASN A 1179 -25.57 -6.41 -7.69
N SER A 1180 -25.37 -5.67 -6.60
CA SER A 1180 -24.63 -6.16 -5.43
C SER A 1180 -25.36 -7.34 -4.76
N TRP A 1181 -26.68 -7.26 -4.62
CA TRP A 1181 -27.50 -8.38 -4.14
C TRP A 1181 -27.38 -9.60 -5.06
N GLU A 1182 -27.47 -9.43 -6.38
CA GLU A 1182 -27.33 -10.51 -7.34
C GLU A 1182 -25.95 -11.18 -7.30
N LEU A 1183 -24.87 -10.39 -7.17
CA LEU A 1183 -23.52 -10.91 -7.03
C LEU A 1183 -23.36 -11.72 -5.73
N SER A 1184 -23.78 -11.17 -4.58
CA SER A 1184 -23.70 -11.87 -3.30
C SER A 1184 -24.55 -13.15 -3.27
N LEU A 1185 -25.75 -13.11 -3.85
CA LEU A 1185 -26.64 -14.27 -3.87
C LEU A 1185 -26.07 -15.41 -4.75
N ARG A 1186 -25.28 -15.06 -5.78
CA ARG A 1186 -24.55 -16.03 -6.60
C ARG A 1186 -23.29 -16.55 -5.93
N GLU A 1187 -22.52 -15.69 -5.23
CA GLU A 1187 -21.39 -16.12 -4.40
C GLU A 1187 -21.85 -17.12 -3.33
N TYR A 1188 -22.96 -16.84 -2.65
CA TYR A 1188 -23.58 -17.75 -1.68
C TYR A 1188 -23.93 -19.11 -2.31
N ARG A 1189 -24.62 -19.11 -3.47
CA ARG A 1189 -24.97 -20.35 -4.19
C ARG A 1189 -23.75 -21.14 -4.67
N ASN A 1190 -22.68 -20.45 -5.09
CA ASN A 1190 -21.44 -21.11 -5.49
C ASN A 1190 -20.74 -21.76 -4.29
N ASN A 1191 -20.80 -21.14 -3.12
CA ASN A 1191 -20.27 -21.71 -1.88
C ASN A 1191 -21.12 -22.90 -1.38
N GLU A 1192 -22.45 -22.86 -1.49
CA GLU A 1192 -23.30 -24.03 -1.19
C GLU A 1192 -22.97 -25.23 -2.10
N ASN A 1193 -22.82 -25.01 -3.41
CA ASN A 1193 -22.42 -26.06 -4.35
C ASN A 1193 -21.00 -26.62 -4.08
N SER A 1194 -20.14 -25.88 -3.38
CA SER A 1194 -18.82 -26.34 -2.96
C SER A 1194 -18.84 -27.11 -1.63
N LEU A 1195 -19.91 -26.97 -0.84
CA LEU A 1195 -20.15 -27.71 0.40
C LEU A 1195 -20.93 -29.02 0.15
N GLU A 1196 -21.67 -29.11 -0.95
CA GLU A 1196 -22.33 -30.35 -1.42
C GLU A 1196 -21.42 -31.29 -2.23
N LYS A 1197 -20.24 -30.83 -2.69
CA LYS A 1197 -19.18 -31.66 -3.29
C LYS A 1197 -18.12 -32.01 -2.26
#